data_AF-A0A9Q0XD19-F1
#
_entry.id   AF-A0A9Q0XD19-F1
#
_cell.length_a   1.000
_cell.length_b   1.000
_cell.length_c   1.000
_cell.angle_alpha   90.00
_cell.angle_beta   90.00
_cell.angle_gamma   90.00
#
_symmetry.space_group_name_H-M   'P 1'
#
loop_
_entity.id
_entity.type
_entity.pdbx_description
1 polymer ?
#
loop_
_entity_poly.entity_id
_entity_poly.type
_entity_poly.pdbx_seq_one_letter_code
_entity_poly.pdbx_strand_id
1 'polypeptide(L)'
;MEAGGGGGGWRGSRLPEPPRLAGLVRWAWALLLAVGAPCPGRAGLYQAGLDPVWVLEAGTVRGALRGSPSAWLVQFYSSACGHCVAFAPTWRALAGDVRAWEPAIRIGVLDCGDEKNYETCKDYEIQYYPTFRYFRAFTQEFTTGENQYAGQDRELPTFRRAMIDFLQNHSRQAKPPACPSLEPMAPEEMSSLFRQNAQRYTAVIFENENSYVGREVILDLSPYENIVIKRVLGSNPVFLRKFNITSLPSSYLIYPNGSHGLANISKPLRFVFSSYFKSLPGVRRRVSSPLPTPHRQTREGHDVVQERKDYDKSKLYMADLESGLHYMFRVELATHKTLEGNELKTFKNLVMLLAKLFPGQPSVMKLLETLHVWLLSLPLDKIPYNAVLDLLDNKMRISGLFLTSRVQWVGCQGSRPELRGYACSFWKLFHALTVQAAVQPQALLNTGFKGDPQGVLRTMQKYVQDFFGCRACAQHFDEMARESLDSVKTLDDAVLWLWEKHNVVNARLAGDLSEDPKFPKVQWPTPDICPACHLGTHGRSAWDKVQVLQFLKHHYGVGNLVRMDTQGQSDSDEKELKDDRGRHLREQERQRSQDKIPDPEKLLDSRSRALGKLMAKDAPARDRGKDAVGSLLEQETKQAVSFLGIGFSNIDMSLCIVLYVASSLFLILMYFFFRMRSKRWKVRYSRPPV
;
A
#
# COMPACT_ATOMS: atom_id res chain seq x y z
N MET A 1 -58.44 42.40 -28.52
CA MET A 1 -59.06 42.15 -29.83
C MET A 1 -58.69 40.72 -30.17
N GLU A 2 -59.54 39.76 -29.79
CA GLU A 2 -60.55 39.11 -30.65
C GLU A 2 -59.90 38.04 -31.56
N ALA A 3 -60.40 36.82 -31.77
CA ALA A 3 -61.52 36.01 -31.25
C ALA A 3 -61.09 34.51 -31.44
N GLY A 4 -61.77 33.42 -31.05
CA GLY A 4 -63.12 33.19 -30.52
C GLY A 4 -63.95 32.26 -31.45
N GLY A 5 -63.97 30.94 -31.18
CA GLY A 5 -64.86 29.94 -31.81
C GLY A 5 -64.15 28.80 -32.60
N GLY A 6 -64.70 27.58 -32.72
CA GLY A 6 -65.87 26.98 -32.06
C GLY A 6 -66.64 25.93 -32.89
N GLY A 7 -66.36 24.62 -32.72
CA GLY A 7 -67.14 23.49 -33.28
C GLY A 7 -67.01 23.25 -34.80
N GLY A 8 -67.31 22.09 -35.39
CA GLY A 8 -67.70 20.77 -34.87
C GLY A 8 -68.40 19.93 -35.95
N GLY A 9 -68.01 18.67 -36.19
CA GLY A 9 -68.58 17.83 -37.27
C GLY A 9 -68.33 16.32 -37.11
N TRP A 10 -69.36 15.50 -37.33
CA TRP A 10 -69.39 14.06 -36.96
C TRP A 10 -69.42 13.12 -38.17
N ARG A 11 -68.79 11.93 -38.06
CA ARG A 11 -69.41 10.57 -38.08
C ARG A 11 -68.35 9.48 -38.31
N GLY A 12 -68.62 8.27 -37.80
CA GLY A 12 -67.78 7.08 -38.02
C GLY A 12 -68.60 5.82 -38.34
N SER A 13 -67.91 4.70 -38.57
CA SER A 13 -68.50 3.40 -38.94
C SER A 13 -67.93 2.24 -38.11
N ARG A 14 -68.76 1.20 -37.89
CA ARG A 14 -68.59 0.00 -37.03
C ARG A 14 -68.21 -1.24 -37.87
N LEU A 15 -67.73 -2.40 -37.40
CA LEU A 15 -67.36 -3.09 -36.11
C LEU A 15 -66.37 -4.25 -36.56
N PRO A 16 -66.08 -5.40 -35.88
CA PRO A 16 -66.36 -5.89 -34.51
C PRO A 16 -65.13 -6.37 -33.68
N GLU A 17 -65.35 -6.70 -32.40
CA GLU A 17 -64.41 -7.47 -31.53
C GLU A 17 -64.51 -8.99 -31.76
N PRO A 18 -63.49 -9.77 -31.34
CA PRO A 18 -63.74 -10.91 -30.43
C PRO A 18 -62.66 -10.99 -29.30
N PRO A 19 -62.57 -12.04 -28.45
CA PRO A 19 -63.01 -11.95 -27.05
C PRO A 19 -61.87 -12.00 -26.01
N ARG A 20 -62.18 -11.64 -24.76
CA ARG A 20 -61.27 -11.82 -23.62
C ARG A 20 -61.24 -13.27 -23.14
N LEU A 21 -60.06 -13.85 -23.02
CA LEU A 21 -59.80 -15.03 -22.18
C LEU A 21 -58.66 -14.69 -21.20
N ALA A 22 -59.04 -14.56 -19.93
CA ALA A 22 -58.11 -14.30 -18.85
C ALA A 22 -57.47 -15.62 -18.37
N GLY A 23 -56.17 -15.58 -18.06
CA GLY A 23 -55.42 -16.70 -17.50
C GLY A 23 -54.34 -17.22 -18.44
N LEU A 24 -53.13 -16.65 -18.30
CA LEU A 24 -51.80 -17.26 -18.54
C LEU A 24 -50.63 -16.26 -18.57
N VAL A 25 -50.85 -14.96 -18.31
CA VAL A 25 -49.77 -13.95 -18.21
C VAL A 25 -49.49 -13.53 -16.76
N ARG A 26 -49.00 -14.48 -15.95
CA ARG A 26 -48.30 -14.20 -14.67
C ARG A 26 -46.91 -14.84 -14.57
N TRP A 27 -46.43 -15.50 -15.64
CA TRP A 27 -45.14 -16.19 -15.69
C TRP A 27 -44.16 -15.64 -16.75
N ALA A 28 -44.44 -14.47 -17.33
CA ALA A 28 -43.63 -13.85 -18.39
C ALA A 28 -42.98 -12.49 -18.02
N TRP A 29 -43.27 -11.95 -16.83
CA TRP A 29 -42.66 -10.70 -16.31
C TRP A 29 -41.63 -10.93 -15.20
N ALA A 30 -41.17 -12.18 -15.02
CA ALA A 30 -40.14 -12.58 -14.05
C ALA A 30 -38.79 -12.95 -14.71
N LEU A 31 -38.65 -12.76 -16.03
CA LEU A 31 -37.50 -13.25 -16.83
C LEU A 31 -36.72 -12.16 -17.59
N LEU A 32 -37.00 -10.87 -17.31
CA LEU A 32 -36.27 -9.72 -17.89
C LEU A 32 -35.62 -8.79 -16.84
N LEU A 33 -35.52 -9.24 -15.58
CA LEU A 33 -34.67 -8.62 -14.54
C LEU A 33 -33.50 -9.53 -14.11
N ALA A 34 -33.06 -10.41 -15.01
CA ALA A 34 -31.91 -11.30 -14.83
C ALA A 34 -30.67 -10.88 -15.65
N VAL A 35 -30.59 -9.62 -16.09
CA VAL A 35 -29.28 -9.01 -16.38
C VAL A 35 -28.65 -8.74 -15.03
N GLY A 36 -27.74 -9.62 -14.62
CA GLY A 36 -27.11 -9.54 -13.30
C GLY A 36 -26.46 -8.17 -13.07
N ALA A 37 -27.05 -7.38 -12.18
CA ALA A 37 -26.33 -6.28 -11.56
C ALA A 37 -25.04 -6.86 -10.94
N PRO A 38 -23.86 -6.28 -11.18
CA PRO A 38 -22.66 -6.73 -10.51
C PRO A 38 -22.88 -6.66 -9.01
N CYS A 39 -22.68 -7.77 -8.29
CA CYS A 39 -22.60 -7.70 -6.83
C CYS A 39 -21.54 -6.63 -6.47
N PRO A 40 -21.81 -5.75 -5.50
CA PRO A 40 -20.83 -4.78 -5.02
C PRO A 40 -19.80 -5.48 -4.14
N GLY A 41 -19.06 -6.42 -4.72
CA GLY A 41 -17.82 -6.92 -4.13
C GLY A 41 -16.91 -5.72 -3.89
N ARG A 42 -16.32 -5.66 -2.69
CA ARG A 42 -15.54 -4.55 -2.13
C ARG A 42 -14.74 -3.78 -3.20
N ALA A 43 -15.33 -2.70 -3.70
CA ALA A 43 -14.82 -1.96 -4.85
C ALA A 43 -13.60 -1.12 -4.47
N GLY A 44 -12.41 -1.74 -4.51
CA GLY A 44 -11.15 -1.03 -4.40
C GLY A 44 -10.93 -0.06 -5.56
N LEU A 45 -9.94 0.82 -5.42
CA LEU A 45 -9.60 1.84 -6.43
C LEU A 45 -9.32 1.24 -7.81
N TYR A 46 -8.85 -0.01 -7.87
CA TYR A 46 -8.76 -0.81 -9.09
C TYR A 46 -9.52 -2.13 -8.93
N GLN A 47 -10.15 -2.60 -10.00
CA GLN A 47 -11.01 -3.79 -10.00
C GLN A 47 -10.45 -4.90 -10.89
N ALA A 48 -10.15 -6.05 -10.29
CA ALA A 48 -9.58 -7.20 -10.98
C ALA A 48 -10.51 -7.71 -12.10
N GLY A 49 -9.97 -7.86 -13.30
CA GLY A 49 -10.70 -8.35 -14.48
C GLY A 49 -11.56 -7.30 -15.21
N LEU A 50 -11.78 -6.12 -14.61
CA LEU A 50 -12.42 -4.97 -15.26
C LEU A 50 -11.38 -3.94 -15.73
N ASP A 51 -10.46 -3.56 -14.86
CA ASP A 51 -9.35 -2.69 -15.22
C ASP A 51 -8.25 -3.48 -15.98
N PRO A 52 -7.52 -2.85 -16.92
CA PRO A 52 -6.42 -3.47 -17.65
C PRO A 52 -5.13 -3.67 -16.82
N VAL A 53 -5.25 -3.80 -15.49
CA VAL A 53 -4.13 -3.96 -14.55
C VAL A 53 -4.24 -5.26 -13.76
N TRP A 54 -3.09 -5.79 -13.35
CA TRP A 54 -3.02 -6.92 -12.42
C TRP A 54 -3.17 -6.40 -10.99
N VAL A 55 -4.30 -6.69 -10.34
CA VAL A 55 -4.47 -6.41 -8.91
C VAL A 55 -3.73 -7.47 -8.10
N LEU A 56 -2.77 -7.02 -7.28
CA LEU A 56 -1.88 -7.85 -6.48
C LEU A 56 -2.17 -7.65 -4.99
N GLU A 57 -1.96 -8.70 -4.21
CA GLU A 57 -2.15 -8.74 -2.75
C GLU A 57 -0.90 -9.36 -2.09
N ALA A 58 -0.76 -9.21 -0.77
CA ALA A 58 0.34 -9.79 0.02
C ALA A 58 0.64 -11.25 -0.29
N GLY A 59 -0.40 -12.09 -0.39
CA GLY A 59 -0.27 -13.52 -0.69
C GLY A 59 0.10 -13.85 -2.14
N THR A 60 -0.06 -12.92 -3.08
CA THR A 60 0.07 -13.18 -4.52
C THR A 60 1.25 -12.46 -5.18
N VAL A 61 1.64 -11.27 -4.71
CA VAL A 61 2.68 -10.44 -5.34
C VAL A 61 4.02 -11.15 -5.48
N ARG A 62 4.49 -11.82 -4.42
CA ARG A 62 5.77 -12.56 -4.44
C ARG A 62 5.74 -13.70 -5.47
N GLY A 63 4.60 -14.40 -5.59
CA GLY A 63 4.41 -15.48 -6.58
C GLY A 63 4.24 -14.99 -8.02
N ALA A 64 3.67 -13.80 -8.22
CA ALA A 64 3.50 -13.19 -9.54
C ALA A 64 4.83 -12.66 -10.13
N LEU A 65 5.70 -12.12 -9.27
CA LEU A 65 6.98 -11.52 -9.65
C LEU A 65 8.12 -12.55 -9.74
N ARG A 66 8.21 -13.50 -8.80
CA ARG A 66 9.33 -14.44 -8.72
C ARG A 66 9.38 -15.39 -9.92
N GLY A 67 10.52 -15.41 -10.61
CA GLY A 67 10.75 -16.26 -11.78
C GLY A 67 9.88 -15.93 -13.00
N SER A 68 9.18 -14.78 -12.99
CA SER A 68 8.21 -14.43 -14.03
C SER A 68 8.87 -14.28 -15.41
N PRO A 69 8.34 -14.88 -16.49
CA PRO A 69 8.88 -14.67 -17.84
C PRO A 69 8.57 -13.27 -18.41
N SER A 70 7.72 -12.51 -17.73
CA SER A 70 7.39 -11.11 -18.04
C SER A 70 8.16 -10.17 -17.13
N ALA A 71 8.59 -9.02 -17.66
CA ALA A 71 8.90 -7.87 -16.81
C ALA A 71 7.60 -7.33 -16.17
N TRP A 72 7.73 -6.60 -15.07
CA TRP A 72 6.60 -5.95 -14.39
C TRP A 72 6.91 -4.50 -14.04
N LEU A 73 5.89 -3.66 -14.13
CA LEU A 73 5.83 -2.34 -13.54
C LEU A 73 4.66 -2.34 -12.54
N VAL A 74 4.96 -2.22 -11.24
CA VAL A 74 3.96 -2.25 -10.16
C VAL A 74 3.83 -0.88 -9.52
N GLN A 75 2.59 -0.40 -9.42
CA GLN A 75 2.25 0.75 -8.59
C GLN A 75 1.87 0.26 -7.19
N PHE A 76 2.67 0.64 -6.19
CA PHE A 76 2.30 0.58 -4.79
C PHE A 76 1.57 1.88 -4.44
N TYR A 77 0.31 1.80 -4.04
CA TYR A 77 -0.55 2.94 -3.75
C TYR A 77 -1.21 2.79 -2.38
N SER A 78 -1.92 3.82 -1.92
CA SER A 78 -2.85 3.69 -0.81
C SER A 78 -4.20 4.23 -1.26
N SER A 79 -5.27 3.48 -1.06
CA SER A 79 -6.64 3.94 -1.32
C SER A 79 -6.99 5.21 -0.53
N ALA A 80 -6.46 5.37 0.69
CA ALA A 80 -6.65 6.57 1.52
C ALA A 80 -5.86 7.81 1.04
N CYS A 81 -4.96 7.66 0.06
CA CYS A 81 -4.17 8.77 -0.49
C CYS A 81 -4.91 9.46 -1.64
N GLY A 82 -5.37 10.70 -1.42
CA GLY A 82 -6.11 11.46 -2.44
C GLY A 82 -5.34 11.63 -3.76
N HIS A 83 -4.02 11.77 -3.71
CA HIS A 83 -3.20 11.82 -4.93
C HIS A 83 -3.11 10.46 -5.66
N CYS A 84 -3.23 9.33 -4.96
CA CYS A 84 -3.40 8.01 -5.61
C CYS A 84 -4.75 7.92 -6.32
N VAL A 85 -5.83 8.37 -5.67
CA VAL A 85 -7.19 8.40 -6.25
C VAL A 85 -7.23 9.25 -7.53
N ALA A 86 -6.69 10.48 -7.47
CA ALA A 86 -6.60 11.37 -8.62
C ALA A 86 -5.70 10.84 -9.75
N PHE A 87 -4.67 10.06 -9.44
CA PHE A 87 -3.77 9.47 -10.44
C PHE A 87 -4.28 8.16 -11.05
N ALA A 88 -5.26 7.47 -10.43
CA ALA A 88 -5.74 6.18 -10.91
C ALA A 88 -6.27 6.17 -12.36
N PRO A 89 -6.96 7.20 -12.89
CA PRO A 89 -7.34 7.25 -14.30
C PRO A 89 -6.13 7.24 -15.24
N THR A 90 -5.06 7.96 -14.90
CA THR A 90 -3.81 7.99 -15.69
C THR A 90 -3.15 6.61 -15.72
N TRP A 91 -3.17 5.88 -14.60
CA TRP A 91 -2.63 4.52 -14.54
C TRP A 91 -3.46 3.52 -15.37
N ARG A 92 -4.79 3.58 -15.30
CA ARG A 92 -5.69 2.78 -16.17
C ARG A 92 -5.45 3.10 -17.65
N ALA A 93 -5.29 4.38 -17.99
CA ALA A 93 -5.04 4.82 -19.35
C ALA A 93 -3.69 4.32 -19.88
N LEU A 94 -2.63 4.39 -19.07
CA LEU A 94 -1.32 3.79 -19.39
C LEU A 94 -1.46 2.28 -19.64
N ALA A 95 -2.12 1.56 -18.72
CA ALA A 95 -2.30 0.11 -18.83
C ALA A 95 -3.15 -0.31 -20.05
N GLY A 96 -4.15 0.49 -20.44
CA GLY A 96 -4.87 0.32 -21.70
C GLY A 96 -3.99 0.57 -22.93
N ASP A 97 -3.20 1.66 -22.91
CA ASP A 97 -2.33 2.11 -24.01
C ASP A 97 -1.18 1.14 -24.31
N VAL A 98 -0.66 0.44 -23.30
CA VAL A 98 0.42 -0.55 -23.44
C VAL A 98 -0.05 -2.00 -23.35
N ARG A 99 -1.36 -2.27 -23.36
CA ARG A 99 -1.94 -3.63 -23.27
C ARG A 99 -1.43 -4.59 -24.37
N ALA A 100 -1.02 -4.05 -25.52
CA ALA A 100 -0.42 -4.84 -26.60
C ALA A 100 1.00 -5.35 -26.29
N TRP A 101 1.66 -4.81 -25.26
CA TRP A 101 3.04 -5.13 -24.91
C TRP A 101 3.13 -6.33 -23.96
N GLU A 102 2.00 -6.84 -23.45
CA GLU A 102 1.98 -8.12 -22.76
C GLU A 102 2.26 -9.28 -23.74
N PRO A 103 3.08 -10.29 -23.38
CA PRO A 103 3.65 -10.53 -22.06
C PRO A 103 5.12 -10.06 -21.91
N ALA A 104 5.61 -9.10 -22.71
CA ALA A 104 6.96 -8.56 -22.54
C ALA A 104 7.09 -7.77 -21.23
N ILE A 105 6.13 -6.87 -20.96
CA ILE A 105 5.98 -6.16 -19.67
C ILE A 105 4.50 -6.12 -19.27
N ARG A 106 4.22 -6.29 -17.97
CA ARG A 106 2.87 -6.21 -17.38
C ARG A 106 2.77 -5.04 -16.41
N ILE A 107 1.56 -4.51 -16.23
CA ILE A 107 1.28 -3.45 -15.27
C ILE A 107 0.45 -3.99 -14.10
N GLY A 108 0.95 -3.82 -12.88
CA GLY A 108 0.32 -4.25 -11.64
C GLY A 108 0.02 -3.10 -10.68
N VAL A 109 -0.85 -3.37 -9.70
CA VAL A 109 -1.20 -2.46 -8.60
C VAL A 109 -1.26 -3.23 -7.29
N LEU A 110 -0.85 -2.61 -6.18
CA LEU A 110 -0.95 -3.17 -4.83
C LEU A 110 -1.34 -2.07 -3.84
N ASP A 111 -2.43 -2.28 -3.09
CA ASP A 111 -2.97 -1.30 -2.13
C ASP A 111 -2.32 -1.47 -0.76
N CYS A 112 -1.32 -0.66 -0.45
CA CYS A 112 -0.69 -0.53 0.86
C CYS A 112 -1.56 0.20 1.88
N GLY A 113 -2.78 0.63 1.53
CA GLY A 113 -3.78 1.14 2.47
C GLY A 113 -4.60 0.04 3.18
N ASP A 114 -4.65 -1.20 2.65
CA ASP A 114 -5.29 -2.34 3.31
C ASP A 114 -4.34 -3.05 4.28
N GLU A 115 -4.80 -3.32 5.50
CA GLU A 115 -4.04 -3.91 6.60
C GLU A 115 -3.37 -5.24 6.26
N LYS A 116 -3.97 -6.02 5.36
CA LYS A 116 -3.42 -7.29 4.90
C LYS A 116 -2.12 -7.12 4.11
N ASN A 117 -1.85 -5.92 3.58
CA ASN A 117 -0.73 -5.63 2.70
C ASN A 117 0.43 -4.87 3.40
N TYR A 118 0.28 -4.41 4.65
CA TYR A 118 1.27 -3.54 5.31
C TYR A 118 2.67 -4.18 5.41
N GLU A 119 2.79 -5.39 5.96
CA GLU A 119 4.08 -6.08 6.06
C GLU A 119 4.71 -6.36 4.68
N THR A 120 3.88 -6.59 3.65
CA THR A 120 4.36 -6.72 2.27
C THR A 120 4.91 -5.39 1.73
N CYS A 121 4.22 -4.26 1.94
CA CYS A 121 4.71 -2.96 1.50
C CYS A 121 5.98 -2.52 2.23
N LYS A 122 6.12 -2.90 3.51
CA LYS A 122 7.33 -2.77 4.34
C LYS A 122 8.49 -3.64 3.82
N ASP A 123 8.22 -4.88 3.41
CA ASP A 123 9.21 -5.74 2.74
C ASP A 123 9.72 -5.13 1.43
N TYR A 124 8.81 -4.56 0.61
CA TYR A 124 9.13 -3.86 -0.64
C TYR A 124 9.68 -2.43 -0.44
N GLU A 125 9.92 -2.01 0.82
CA GLU A 125 10.49 -0.70 1.18
C GLU A 125 9.70 0.47 0.55
N ILE A 126 8.38 0.44 0.73
CA ILE A 126 7.47 1.49 0.26
C ILE A 126 7.15 2.43 1.43
N GLN A 127 7.75 3.62 1.40
CA GLN A 127 7.55 4.69 2.38
C GLN A 127 6.48 5.71 1.98
N TYR A 128 6.24 5.88 0.68
CA TYR A 128 5.36 6.93 0.16
C TYR A 128 4.51 6.44 -1.01
N TYR A 129 3.36 7.06 -1.22
CA TYR A 129 2.35 6.66 -2.19
C TYR A 129 2.00 7.78 -3.19
N PRO A 130 1.78 7.44 -4.48
CA PRO A 130 2.16 6.18 -5.12
C PRO A 130 3.68 6.09 -5.34
N THR A 131 4.21 4.88 -5.23
CA THR A 131 5.58 4.51 -5.63
C THR A 131 5.52 3.48 -6.75
N PHE A 132 6.42 3.60 -7.72
CA PHE A 132 6.48 2.71 -8.88
C PHE A 132 7.77 1.90 -8.83
N ARG A 133 7.66 0.57 -8.96
CA ARG A 133 8.82 -0.33 -8.98
C ARG A 133 8.81 -1.17 -10.24
N TYR A 134 9.98 -1.28 -10.87
CA TYR A 134 10.20 -2.16 -12.01
C TYR A 134 10.85 -3.47 -11.58
N PHE A 135 10.37 -4.59 -12.11
CA PHE A 135 10.91 -5.92 -11.87
C PHE A 135 11.25 -6.58 -13.22
N ARG A 136 12.43 -7.19 -13.27
CA ARG A 136 12.95 -7.84 -14.49
C ARG A 136 12.28 -9.20 -14.68
N ALA A 137 12.34 -9.73 -15.91
CA ALA A 137 11.99 -11.13 -16.10
C ALA A 137 13.02 -12.04 -15.43
N PHE A 138 12.56 -13.22 -15.02
CA PHE A 138 13.32 -14.32 -14.42
C PHE A 138 14.03 -14.02 -13.09
N THR A 139 13.68 -12.93 -12.40
CA THR A 139 14.21 -12.62 -11.06
C THR A 139 13.79 -13.71 -10.05
N GLN A 140 14.74 -14.55 -9.63
CA GLN A 140 14.48 -15.67 -8.70
C GLN A 140 14.58 -15.29 -7.22
N GLU A 141 15.45 -14.33 -6.91
CA GLU A 141 15.67 -13.81 -5.56
C GLU A 141 14.66 -12.71 -5.23
N PHE A 142 14.47 -12.42 -3.95
CA PHE A 142 13.65 -11.28 -3.53
C PHE A 142 14.37 -9.97 -3.85
N THR A 143 13.64 -9.02 -4.41
CA THR A 143 14.10 -7.64 -4.64
C THR A 143 12.97 -6.67 -4.36
N THR A 144 13.29 -5.47 -3.89
CA THR A 144 12.35 -4.36 -3.71
C THR A 144 11.98 -3.68 -5.04
N GLY A 145 12.66 -4.05 -6.13
CA GLY A 145 12.43 -3.55 -7.49
C GLY A 145 13.14 -2.22 -7.77
N GLU A 146 13.49 -2.02 -9.04
CA GLU A 146 14.23 -0.84 -9.49
C GLU A 146 13.34 0.40 -9.52
N ASN A 147 13.83 1.49 -8.92
CA ASN A 147 13.24 2.81 -9.08
C ASN A 147 13.88 3.52 -10.29
N GLN A 148 13.47 3.15 -11.50
CA GLN A 148 13.92 3.83 -12.72
C GLN A 148 13.19 5.16 -12.97
N TYR A 149 12.18 5.51 -12.17
CA TYR A 149 11.37 6.71 -12.35
C TYR A 149 11.53 7.70 -11.18
N ALA A 150 12.55 8.55 -11.28
CA ALA A 150 12.81 9.65 -10.34
C ALA A 150 12.21 11.01 -10.77
N GLY A 151 11.44 11.04 -11.87
CA GLY A 151 10.85 12.26 -12.40
C GLY A 151 9.69 12.80 -11.54
N GLN A 152 9.38 14.08 -11.72
CA GLN A 152 8.16 14.70 -11.16
C GLN A 152 6.96 14.59 -12.12
N ASP A 153 7.22 14.53 -13.43
CA ASP A 153 6.21 14.49 -14.48
C ASP A 153 5.54 13.12 -14.64
N ARG A 154 4.34 12.98 -14.09
CA ARG A 154 3.56 11.72 -14.08
C ARG A 154 2.73 11.52 -15.36
N GLU A 155 3.08 12.18 -16.46
CA GLU A 155 2.39 12.00 -17.74
C GLU A 155 2.57 10.61 -18.38
N LEU A 156 1.56 10.23 -19.16
CA LEU A 156 1.42 8.94 -19.82
C LEU A 156 2.58 8.62 -20.80
N PRO A 157 3.06 9.55 -21.65
CA PRO A 157 4.23 9.31 -22.51
C PRO A 157 5.52 9.10 -21.71
N THR A 158 5.67 9.76 -20.57
CA THR A 158 6.87 9.69 -19.73
C THR A 158 7.00 8.30 -19.08
N PHE A 159 5.91 7.75 -18.54
CA PHE A 159 5.88 6.34 -18.11
C PHE A 159 6.19 5.37 -19.26
N ARG A 160 5.59 5.58 -20.43
CA ARG A 160 5.78 4.70 -21.59
C ARG A 160 7.23 4.67 -22.07
N ARG A 161 7.92 5.82 -22.08
CA ARG A 161 9.36 5.91 -22.39
C ARG A 161 10.20 5.17 -21.34
N ALA A 162 9.94 5.40 -20.05
CA ALA A 162 10.62 4.69 -18.97
C ALA A 162 10.42 3.16 -19.04
N MET A 163 9.24 2.67 -19.45
CA MET A 163 9.01 1.24 -19.70
C MET A 163 9.85 0.69 -20.87
N ILE A 164 10.03 1.48 -21.93
CA ILE A 164 10.89 1.11 -23.08
C ILE A 164 12.36 1.09 -22.66
N ASP A 165 12.83 2.12 -21.96
CA ASP A 165 14.22 2.23 -21.53
C ASP A 165 14.55 1.14 -20.50
N PHE A 166 13.62 0.83 -19.59
CA PHE A 166 13.71 -0.35 -18.73
C PHE A 166 13.88 -1.63 -19.55
N LEU A 167 12.99 -1.90 -20.52
CA LEU A 167 13.04 -3.10 -21.36
C LEU A 167 14.32 -3.22 -22.21
N GLN A 168 14.92 -2.10 -22.63
CA GLN A 168 16.21 -2.09 -23.34
C GLN A 168 17.38 -2.36 -22.41
N ASN A 169 17.40 -1.76 -21.22
CA ASN A 169 18.49 -1.88 -20.25
C ASN A 169 18.42 -3.21 -19.49
N HIS A 170 18.52 -4.34 -20.19
CA HIS A 170 18.50 -5.71 -19.66
C HIS A 170 19.74 -6.51 -20.07
N SER A 171 20.28 -7.31 -19.14
CA SER A 171 21.22 -8.38 -19.48
C SER A 171 20.52 -9.45 -20.33
N ARG A 172 21.29 -10.21 -21.14
CA ARG A 172 20.72 -11.27 -22.01
C ARG A 172 19.90 -12.32 -21.25
N GLN A 173 20.21 -12.55 -19.97
CA GLN A 173 19.52 -13.51 -19.10
C GLN A 173 18.22 -12.98 -18.51
N ALA A 174 18.08 -11.65 -18.37
CA ALA A 174 16.91 -11.00 -17.79
C ALA A 174 15.91 -10.49 -18.83
N LYS A 175 16.20 -10.62 -20.13
CA LYS A 175 15.31 -10.16 -21.21
C LYS A 175 14.03 -11.02 -21.29
N PRO A 176 12.81 -10.43 -21.27
CA PRO A 176 11.58 -11.18 -21.45
C PRO A 176 11.54 -11.87 -22.83
N PRO A 177 11.18 -13.17 -22.96
CA PRO A 177 11.25 -13.88 -24.24
C PRO A 177 10.31 -13.34 -25.32
N ALA A 178 9.19 -12.75 -24.90
CA ALA A 178 8.23 -12.10 -25.78
C ALA A 178 8.63 -10.68 -26.17
N CYS A 179 9.70 -10.12 -25.60
CA CYS A 179 10.18 -8.78 -25.95
C CYS A 179 10.98 -8.85 -27.27
N PRO A 180 10.52 -8.18 -28.35
CA PRO A 180 11.26 -8.09 -29.62
C PRO A 180 12.61 -7.36 -29.46
N SER A 181 13.39 -7.25 -30.54
CA SER A 181 14.55 -6.35 -30.51
C SER A 181 14.08 -4.90 -30.59
N LEU A 182 14.49 -4.08 -29.63
CA LEU A 182 14.25 -2.63 -29.60
C LEU A 182 15.46 -1.82 -30.07
N GLU A 183 16.57 -2.51 -30.33
CA GLU A 183 17.83 -1.91 -30.78
C GLU A 183 17.76 -1.45 -32.24
N PRO A 184 18.46 -0.37 -32.60
CA PRO A 184 18.56 0.06 -33.98
C PRO A 184 19.35 -0.94 -34.81
N MET A 185 18.84 -1.23 -36.01
CA MET A 185 19.53 -1.97 -37.05
C MET A 185 20.65 -1.12 -37.65
N ALA A 186 21.79 -1.75 -37.97
CA ALA A 186 22.87 -1.08 -38.68
C ALA A 186 22.48 -0.80 -40.16
N PRO A 187 22.83 0.36 -40.74
CA PRO A 187 22.48 0.73 -42.12
C PRO A 187 22.84 -0.31 -43.19
N GLU A 188 23.91 -1.07 -42.96
CA GLU A 188 24.44 -2.10 -43.84
C GLU A 188 23.49 -3.30 -43.96
N GLU A 189 22.85 -3.68 -42.85
CA GLU A 189 21.90 -4.79 -42.79
C GLU A 189 20.65 -4.54 -43.64
N MET A 190 20.29 -3.28 -43.90
CA MET A 190 19.14 -2.91 -44.73
C MET A 190 19.22 -3.57 -46.12
N SER A 191 20.43 -3.70 -46.68
CA SER A 191 20.68 -4.34 -47.98
C SER A 191 20.56 -5.87 -47.95
N SER A 192 20.46 -6.48 -46.77
CA SER A 192 20.18 -7.92 -46.61
C SER A 192 18.68 -8.23 -46.66
N LEU A 193 17.83 -7.29 -46.22
CA LEU A 193 16.37 -7.50 -46.13
C LEU A 193 15.72 -7.76 -47.50
N PHE A 194 16.19 -7.08 -48.54
CA PHE A 194 15.70 -7.25 -49.92
C PHE A 194 16.13 -8.57 -50.59
N ARG A 195 17.14 -9.26 -50.03
CA ARG A 195 17.64 -10.55 -50.55
C ARG A 195 16.97 -11.75 -49.90
N GLN A 196 16.23 -11.54 -48.81
CA GLN A 196 15.44 -12.58 -48.17
C GLN A 196 14.03 -12.55 -48.77
N ASN A 197 13.58 -13.68 -49.33
CA ASN A 197 12.15 -13.90 -49.64
C ASN A 197 11.38 -14.00 -48.31
N ALA A 198 11.11 -12.85 -47.70
CA ALA A 198 10.34 -12.75 -46.48
C ALA A 198 8.90 -13.13 -46.79
N GLN A 199 8.44 -14.30 -46.31
CA GLN A 199 7.03 -14.72 -46.40
C GLN A 199 6.08 -13.88 -45.51
N ARG A 200 6.45 -12.63 -45.21
CA ARG A 200 5.83 -11.72 -44.25
C ARG A 200 6.26 -10.28 -44.50
N TYR A 201 5.45 -9.33 -44.08
CA TYR A 201 5.79 -7.90 -44.17
C TYR A 201 6.99 -7.57 -43.28
N THR A 202 7.88 -6.70 -43.77
CA THR A 202 8.94 -6.09 -42.95
C THR A 202 8.86 -4.57 -43.09
N ALA A 203 8.52 -3.88 -42.02
CA ALA A 203 8.54 -2.42 -41.97
C ALA A 203 9.79 -1.93 -41.22
N VAL A 204 10.45 -0.92 -41.78
CA VAL A 204 11.63 -0.27 -41.19
C VAL A 204 11.28 1.18 -40.91
N ILE A 205 11.24 1.55 -39.63
CA ILE A 205 10.98 2.91 -39.17
C ILE A 205 12.31 3.66 -39.07
N PHE A 206 12.43 4.75 -39.82
CA PHE A 206 13.57 5.66 -39.78
C PHE A 206 13.24 6.76 -38.76
N GLU A 207 14.11 6.98 -37.78
CA GLU A 207 13.86 7.99 -36.74
C GLU A 207 15.16 8.56 -36.13
N ASN A 208 15.02 9.61 -35.33
CA ASN A 208 16.13 10.22 -34.57
C ASN A 208 16.44 9.41 -33.30
N GLU A 209 17.64 9.58 -32.73
CA GLU A 209 18.07 8.91 -31.50
C GLU A 209 17.09 9.14 -30.32
N ASN A 210 16.66 10.39 -30.14
CA ASN A 210 15.71 10.79 -29.10
C ASN A 210 14.25 10.35 -29.38
N SER A 211 13.98 9.70 -30.52
CA SER A 211 12.65 9.22 -30.86
C SER A 211 12.35 7.85 -30.23
N TYR A 212 11.12 7.68 -29.77
CA TYR A 212 10.60 6.42 -29.24
C TYR A 212 9.60 5.75 -30.19
N VAL A 213 9.17 6.42 -31.27
CA VAL A 213 8.10 5.94 -32.17
C VAL A 213 8.38 4.56 -32.71
N GLY A 214 9.61 4.28 -33.17
CA GLY A 214 10.00 2.95 -33.64
C GLY A 214 9.87 1.88 -32.55
N ARG A 215 10.34 2.18 -31.34
CA ARG A 215 10.29 1.26 -30.17
C ARG A 215 8.86 1.02 -29.69
N GLU A 216 8.04 2.07 -29.63
CA GLU A 216 6.61 1.99 -29.31
C GLU A 216 5.86 1.11 -30.33
N VAL A 217 6.06 1.33 -31.64
CA VAL A 217 5.37 0.58 -32.70
C VAL A 217 5.86 -0.87 -32.76
N ILE A 218 7.14 -1.14 -32.50
CA ILE A 218 7.66 -2.51 -32.36
C ILE A 218 6.92 -3.28 -31.26
N LEU A 219 6.67 -2.66 -30.10
CA LEU A 219 5.94 -3.29 -28.99
C LEU A 219 4.44 -3.41 -29.29
N ASP A 220 3.82 -2.41 -29.92
CA ASP A 220 2.40 -2.43 -30.33
C ASP A 220 2.04 -3.55 -31.32
N LEU A 221 3.02 -3.94 -32.15
CA LEU A 221 2.89 -4.99 -33.16
C LEU A 221 3.48 -6.34 -32.70
N SER A 222 4.08 -6.42 -31.51
CA SER A 222 4.61 -7.67 -30.96
C SER A 222 3.59 -8.84 -30.87
N PRO A 223 2.29 -8.63 -30.57
CA PRO A 223 1.33 -9.74 -30.54
C PRO A 223 0.77 -10.07 -31.94
N TYR A 224 1.18 -9.36 -33.00
CA TYR A 224 0.74 -9.61 -34.36
C TYR A 224 1.67 -10.60 -35.06
N GLU A 225 1.12 -11.31 -36.05
CA GLU A 225 1.85 -12.18 -36.96
C GLU A 225 1.84 -11.63 -38.39
N ASN A 226 2.58 -12.29 -39.29
CA ASN A 226 2.77 -11.87 -40.68
C ASN A 226 3.46 -10.49 -40.85
N ILE A 227 3.98 -9.88 -39.78
CA ILE A 227 4.73 -8.63 -39.83
C ILE A 227 5.92 -8.61 -38.87
N VAL A 228 6.99 -7.93 -39.26
CA VAL A 228 8.11 -7.52 -38.41
C VAL A 228 8.31 -6.03 -38.54
N ILE A 229 8.42 -5.33 -37.40
CA ILE A 229 8.86 -3.94 -37.36
C ILE A 229 10.34 -3.93 -36.94
N LYS A 230 11.15 -3.11 -37.61
CA LYS A 230 12.53 -2.77 -37.23
C LYS A 230 12.67 -1.25 -37.19
N ARG A 231 13.71 -0.74 -36.51
CA ARG A 231 14.05 0.69 -36.49
C ARG A 231 15.48 0.92 -36.99
N VAL A 232 15.74 2.05 -37.63
CA VAL A 232 17.07 2.51 -38.06
C VAL A 232 17.22 3.99 -37.70
N LEU A 233 18.41 4.38 -37.26
CA LEU A 233 18.72 5.78 -36.93
C LEU A 233 19.00 6.58 -38.21
N GLY A 234 18.30 7.70 -38.37
CA GLY A 234 18.39 8.57 -39.54
C GLY A 234 19.55 9.56 -39.55
N SER A 235 20.66 9.27 -38.87
CA SER A 235 21.78 10.21 -38.69
C SER A 235 22.57 10.53 -39.97
N ASN A 236 22.59 9.62 -40.95
CA ASN A 236 23.31 9.81 -42.22
C ASN A 236 22.38 10.25 -43.37
N PRO A 237 22.47 11.50 -43.87
CA PRO A 237 21.58 12.00 -44.92
C PRO A 237 21.81 11.35 -46.29
N VAL A 238 22.99 10.82 -46.57
CA VAL A 238 23.29 10.08 -47.82
C VAL A 238 22.51 8.76 -47.82
N PHE A 239 22.48 8.08 -46.68
CA PHE A 239 21.70 6.85 -46.48
C PHE A 239 20.19 7.11 -46.60
N LEU A 240 19.67 8.21 -46.01
CA LEU A 240 18.25 8.58 -46.13
C LEU A 240 17.82 8.82 -47.59
N ARG A 241 18.65 9.53 -48.37
CA ARG A 241 18.38 9.79 -49.80
C ARG A 241 18.28 8.51 -50.63
N LYS A 242 19.05 7.45 -50.30
CA LYS A 242 18.98 6.14 -50.98
C LYS A 242 17.58 5.49 -50.89
N PHE A 243 16.80 5.84 -49.88
CA PHE A 243 15.44 5.33 -49.67
C PHE A 243 14.35 6.39 -49.88
N ASN A 244 14.69 7.54 -50.48
CA ASN A 244 13.82 8.71 -50.66
C ASN A 244 13.19 9.23 -49.35
N ILE A 245 13.89 9.08 -48.22
CA ILE A 245 13.43 9.55 -46.91
C ILE A 245 13.73 11.05 -46.77
N THR A 246 12.69 11.88 -46.74
CA THR A 246 12.79 13.36 -46.66
C THR A 246 12.50 13.93 -45.27
N SER A 247 11.87 13.15 -44.39
CA SER A 247 11.46 13.57 -43.05
C SER A 247 11.49 12.40 -42.06
N LEU A 248 11.65 12.70 -40.77
CA LEU A 248 11.71 11.72 -39.68
C LEU A 248 10.69 12.08 -38.57
N PRO A 249 10.05 11.08 -37.92
CA PRO A 249 10.07 9.67 -38.27
C PRO A 249 9.25 9.35 -39.53
N SER A 250 9.65 8.29 -40.24
CA SER A 250 9.01 7.78 -41.45
C SER A 250 9.22 6.27 -41.56
N SER A 251 8.59 5.58 -42.51
CA SER A 251 8.82 4.14 -42.66
C SER A 251 8.83 3.63 -44.10
N TYR A 252 9.67 2.63 -44.30
CA TYR A 252 9.82 1.87 -45.53
C TYR A 252 9.22 0.47 -45.33
N LEU A 253 8.37 0.03 -46.25
CA LEU A 253 7.66 -1.25 -46.17
C LEU A 253 8.17 -2.20 -47.27
N ILE A 254 8.51 -3.42 -46.87
CA ILE A 254 8.82 -4.55 -47.74
C ILE A 254 7.64 -5.53 -47.64
N TYR A 255 7.04 -5.86 -48.78
CA TYR A 255 5.89 -6.74 -48.92
C TYR A 255 6.33 -8.21 -49.07
N PRO A 256 5.46 -9.20 -48.76
CA PRO A 256 5.79 -10.62 -48.89
C PRO A 256 6.16 -11.09 -50.31
N ASN A 257 5.78 -10.33 -51.34
CA ASN A 257 6.11 -10.59 -52.74
C ASN A 257 7.43 -9.94 -53.21
N GLY A 258 8.23 -9.37 -52.28
CA GLY A 258 9.50 -8.70 -52.58
C GLY A 258 9.37 -7.25 -53.08
N SER A 259 8.16 -6.78 -53.44
CA SER A 259 7.94 -5.36 -53.72
C SER A 259 8.15 -4.52 -52.45
N HIS A 260 8.62 -3.28 -52.61
CA HIS A 260 9.01 -2.44 -51.48
C HIS A 260 8.96 -0.96 -51.82
N GLY A 261 8.78 -0.11 -50.81
CA GLY A 261 8.73 1.35 -50.99
C GLY A 261 8.37 2.09 -49.70
N LEU A 262 8.19 3.41 -49.81
CA LEU A 262 7.72 4.24 -48.70
C LEU A 262 6.27 3.87 -48.32
N ALA A 263 6.00 3.73 -47.02
CA ALA A 263 4.63 3.58 -46.53
C ALA A 263 3.90 4.93 -46.58
N ASN A 264 2.66 4.94 -47.08
CA ASN A 264 1.84 6.16 -47.13
C ASN A 264 1.25 6.47 -45.74
N ILE A 265 2.01 7.22 -44.94
CA ILE A 265 1.68 7.57 -43.56
C ILE A 265 1.47 9.08 -43.45
N SER A 266 0.23 9.48 -43.19
CA SER A 266 -0.22 10.87 -43.26
C SER A 266 0.32 11.78 -42.15
N LYS A 267 0.69 11.21 -41.00
CA LYS A 267 1.31 11.94 -39.86
C LYS A 267 2.33 11.07 -39.13
N PRO A 268 3.47 11.63 -38.68
CA PRO A 268 4.54 10.89 -38.00
C PRO A 268 4.21 10.57 -36.53
N LEU A 269 3.08 9.89 -36.27
CA LEU A 269 2.55 9.60 -34.94
C LEU A 269 2.43 8.09 -34.73
N ARG A 270 2.88 7.56 -33.57
CA ARG A 270 2.81 6.13 -33.17
C ARG A 270 1.49 5.47 -33.57
N PHE A 271 0.36 6.08 -33.22
CA PHE A 271 -0.97 5.54 -33.53
C PHE A 271 -1.19 5.33 -35.04
N VAL A 272 -0.72 6.24 -35.88
CA VAL A 272 -0.90 6.16 -37.34
C VAL A 272 -0.02 5.04 -37.92
N PHE A 273 1.25 4.94 -37.51
CA PHE A 273 2.11 3.80 -37.86
C PHE A 273 1.47 2.47 -37.41
N SER A 274 1.12 2.36 -36.13
CA SER A 274 0.53 1.14 -35.56
C SER A 274 -0.80 0.77 -36.23
N SER A 275 -1.67 1.73 -36.55
CA SER A 275 -2.94 1.46 -37.24
C SER A 275 -2.74 1.07 -38.71
N TYR A 276 -1.83 1.74 -39.43
CA TYR A 276 -1.50 1.41 -40.81
C TYR A 276 -0.98 -0.03 -40.92
N PHE A 277 0.00 -0.41 -40.08
CA PHE A 277 0.55 -1.76 -40.09
C PHE A 277 -0.44 -2.84 -39.68
N LYS A 278 -1.38 -2.55 -38.75
CA LYS A 278 -2.46 -3.47 -38.37
C LYS A 278 -3.53 -3.66 -39.45
N SER A 279 -3.65 -2.73 -40.39
CA SER A 279 -4.61 -2.82 -41.50
C SER A 279 -4.09 -3.58 -42.73
N LEU A 280 -2.81 -3.97 -42.75
CA LEU A 280 -2.21 -4.67 -43.89
C LEU A 280 -2.83 -6.07 -44.10
N PRO A 281 -3.09 -6.50 -45.35
CA PRO A 281 -3.72 -7.78 -45.64
C PRO A 281 -3.00 -8.98 -45.00
N GLY A 282 -3.72 -9.73 -44.17
CA GLY A 282 -3.18 -10.91 -43.50
C GLY A 282 -2.30 -10.61 -42.29
N VAL A 283 -2.10 -9.35 -41.88
CA VAL A 283 -1.58 -9.01 -40.55
C VAL A 283 -2.71 -9.20 -39.55
N ARG A 284 -2.54 -10.13 -38.61
CA ARG A 284 -3.56 -10.48 -37.61
C ARG A 284 -2.93 -10.55 -36.23
N ARG A 285 -3.72 -10.31 -35.20
CA ARG A 285 -3.28 -10.57 -33.82
C ARG A 285 -3.24 -12.08 -33.64
N ARG A 286 -2.12 -12.61 -33.14
CA ARG A 286 -2.00 -14.04 -32.81
C ARG A 286 -3.14 -14.42 -31.86
N VAL A 287 -3.82 -15.52 -32.17
CA VAL A 287 -4.80 -16.12 -31.26
C VAL A 287 -4.02 -16.79 -30.14
N SER A 288 -3.65 -15.99 -29.14
CA SER A 288 -3.26 -16.56 -27.85
C SER A 288 -4.42 -17.40 -27.34
N SER A 289 -4.12 -18.60 -26.83
CA SER A 289 -4.95 -19.24 -25.80
C SER A 289 -5.38 -18.16 -24.80
N PRO A 290 -6.62 -18.16 -24.29
CA PRO A 290 -7.10 -17.09 -23.43
C PRO A 290 -6.05 -16.80 -22.36
N LEU A 291 -5.53 -15.56 -22.39
CA LEU A 291 -4.68 -15.04 -21.31
C LEU A 291 -5.36 -15.46 -20.01
N PRO A 292 -4.64 -16.06 -19.04
CA PRO A 292 -5.27 -16.45 -17.79
C PRO A 292 -5.93 -15.21 -17.22
N THR A 293 -7.26 -15.19 -17.29
CA THR A 293 -8.08 -14.12 -16.73
C THR A 293 -7.66 -13.97 -15.28
N PRO A 294 -7.46 -12.74 -14.76
CA PRO A 294 -7.08 -12.52 -13.38
C PRO A 294 -7.89 -13.45 -12.48
N HIS A 295 -7.19 -14.32 -11.74
CA HIS A 295 -7.77 -15.56 -11.21
C HIS A 295 -9.09 -15.23 -10.50
N ARG A 296 -10.21 -15.66 -11.07
CA ARG A 296 -11.54 -15.48 -10.45
C ARG A 296 -11.66 -16.47 -9.30
N GLN A 297 -10.93 -16.20 -8.21
CA GLN A 297 -11.21 -16.80 -6.92
C GLN A 297 -12.51 -16.18 -6.43
N THR A 298 -13.62 -16.83 -6.76
CA THR A 298 -14.86 -16.70 -5.97
C THR A 298 -14.60 -17.28 -4.59
N ARG A 299 -13.95 -16.49 -3.73
CA ARG A 299 -14.16 -16.58 -2.30
C ARG A 299 -15.52 -15.96 -2.04
N GLU A 300 -16.48 -16.79 -1.70
CA GLU A 300 -17.67 -16.36 -0.96
C GLU A 300 -17.20 -15.89 0.42
N GLY A 301 -16.76 -14.63 0.48
CA GLY A 301 -16.70 -13.91 1.74
C GLY A 301 -18.13 -13.64 2.18
N HIS A 302 -18.43 -13.88 3.46
CA HIS A 302 -19.63 -13.32 4.07
C HIS A 302 -19.50 -11.79 4.06
N ASP A 303 -20.05 -11.16 3.01
CA ASP A 303 -20.13 -9.71 2.91
C ASP A 303 -21.10 -9.21 3.98
N VAL A 304 -20.54 -8.83 5.13
CA VAL A 304 -21.21 -7.92 6.05
C VAL A 304 -21.27 -6.57 5.35
N VAL A 305 -22.36 -6.36 4.60
CA VAL A 305 -22.78 -5.03 4.16
C VAL A 305 -23.03 -4.23 5.43
N GLN A 306 -22.02 -3.49 5.86
CA GLN A 306 -22.13 -2.70 7.08
C GLN A 306 -23.07 -1.53 6.77
N GLU A 307 -24.34 -1.70 7.15
CA GLU A 307 -25.39 -0.70 6.95
C GLU A 307 -24.90 0.66 7.40
N ARG A 308 -25.08 1.64 6.51
CA ARG A 308 -24.73 3.03 6.76
C ARG A 308 -25.61 3.56 7.89
N LYS A 309 -25.08 3.55 9.11
CA LYS A 309 -25.64 4.35 10.20
C LYS A 309 -25.49 5.82 9.82
N ASP A 310 -26.61 6.51 9.65
CA ASP A 310 -26.60 7.96 9.57
C ASP A 310 -26.00 8.52 10.86
N TYR A 311 -25.12 9.51 10.71
CA TYR A 311 -24.36 10.09 11.79
C TYR A 311 -24.48 11.62 11.76
N ASP A 312 -24.40 12.23 12.93
CA ASP A 312 -24.48 13.68 13.08
C ASP A 312 -23.15 14.33 12.66
N LYS A 313 -23.21 15.16 11.61
CA LYS A 313 -22.05 15.88 11.07
C LYS A 313 -21.52 16.95 12.03
N SER A 314 -22.31 17.38 13.02
CA SER A 314 -21.86 18.35 14.03
C SER A 314 -21.02 17.72 15.14
N LYS A 315 -20.91 16.38 15.20
CA LYS A 315 -20.22 15.64 16.28
C LYS A 315 -18.81 15.19 15.92
N LEU A 316 -17.97 15.17 16.94
CA LEU A 316 -16.67 14.50 16.93
C LEU A 316 -16.86 13.09 17.53
N TYR A 317 -16.34 12.06 16.89
CA TYR A 317 -16.50 10.66 17.33
C TYR A 317 -15.16 10.09 17.80
N MET A 318 -15.14 9.48 18.98
CA MET A 318 -13.94 8.84 19.51
C MET A 318 -13.42 7.72 18.58
N ALA A 319 -14.34 6.96 17.96
CA ALA A 319 -14.00 5.92 17.00
C ALA A 319 -13.15 6.43 15.82
N ASP A 320 -13.44 7.65 15.30
CA ASP A 320 -12.60 8.27 14.26
C ASP A 320 -11.19 8.54 14.79
N LEU A 321 -11.06 9.03 16.04
CA LEU A 321 -9.78 9.44 16.63
C LEU A 321 -8.90 8.23 17.02
N GLU A 322 -9.47 7.22 17.68
CA GLU A 322 -8.77 5.98 18.05
C GLU A 322 -8.36 5.18 16.80
N SER A 323 -9.22 5.14 15.78
CA SER A 323 -8.86 4.55 14.47
C SER A 323 -7.77 5.34 13.75
N GLY A 324 -7.75 6.67 13.91
CA GLY A 324 -6.66 7.52 13.44
C GLY A 324 -5.33 7.17 14.11
N LEU A 325 -5.31 7.00 15.44
CA LEU A 325 -4.11 6.57 16.17
C LEU A 325 -3.64 5.16 15.78
N HIS A 326 -4.57 4.22 15.64
CA HIS A 326 -4.28 2.89 15.10
C HIS A 326 -3.57 3.01 13.74
N TYR A 327 -4.12 3.82 12.83
CA TYR A 327 -3.57 3.98 11.48
C TYR A 327 -2.18 4.65 11.51
N MET A 328 -2.01 5.73 12.28
CA MET A 328 -0.73 6.41 12.45
C MET A 328 0.38 5.47 12.96
N PHE A 329 0.06 4.59 13.90
CA PHE A 329 1.04 3.74 14.58
C PHE A 329 1.28 2.38 13.94
N ARG A 330 0.30 1.80 13.23
CA ARG A 330 0.42 0.46 12.60
C ARG A 330 0.60 0.49 11.09
N VAL A 331 0.46 1.65 10.45
CA VAL A 331 0.45 1.79 9.00
C VAL A 331 1.53 2.74 8.54
N GLU A 332 1.39 4.03 8.85
CA GLU A 332 2.37 5.06 8.45
C GLU A 332 3.74 4.75 9.07
N LEU A 333 3.77 4.50 10.39
CA LEU A 333 4.99 4.13 11.11
C LEU A 333 5.60 2.79 10.64
N ALA A 334 4.78 1.85 10.16
CA ALA A 334 5.25 0.52 9.75
C ALA A 334 6.08 0.54 8.47
N THR A 335 6.02 1.63 7.70
CA THR A 335 6.88 1.84 6.52
C THR A 335 8.35 2.12 6.89
N HIS A 336 8.63 2.45 8.16
CA HIS A 336 9.96 2.69 8.71
C HIS A 336 10.43 1.45 9.49
N LYS A 337 11.53 0.81 9.05
CA LYS A 337 12.08 -0.37 9.74
C LYS A 337 12.63 -0.02 11.14
N THR A 338 13.26 1.15 11.25
CA THR A 338 13.87 1.70 12.46
C THR A 338 13.66 3.21 12.48
N LEU A 339 13.27 3.75 13.62
CA LEU A 339 13.13 5.18 13.86
C LEU A 339 14.44 5.73 14.42
N GLU A 340 15.03 6.73 13.76
CA GLU A 340 16.28 7.36 14.19
C GLU A 340 16.33 8.86 13.86
N GLY A 341 17.24 9.59 14.49
CA GLY A 341 17.47 11.02 14.21
C GLY A 341 16.20 11.88 14.28
N ASN A 342 15.86 12.54 13.17
CA ASN A 342 14.68 13.40 13.09
C ASN A 342 13.36 12.61 13.22
N GLU A 343 13.23 11.45 12.58
CA GLU A 343 12.02 10.62 12.65
C GLU A 343 11.72 10.23 14.10
N LEU A 344 12.73 9.77 14.83
CA LEU A 344 12.61 9.43 16.25
C LEU A 344 12.26 10.65 17.10
N LYS A 345 12.85 11.82 16.83
CA LYS A 345 12.52 13.08 17.52
C LYS A 345 11.06 13.50 17.27
N THR A 346 10.61 13.43 16.03
CA THR A 346 9.22 13.70 15.61
C THR A 346 8.25 12.74 16.29
N PHE A 347 8.57 11.45 16.34
CA PHE A 347 7.76 10.43 17.01
C PHE A 347 7.68 10.65 18.53
N LYS A 348 8.81 10.93 19.21
CA LYS A 348 8.84 11.27 20.65
C LYS A 348 7.99 12.51 20.96
N ASN A 349 8.07 13.54 20.10
CA ASN A 349 7.25 14.76 20.22
C ASN A 349 5.76 14.48 20.01
N LEU A 350 5.38 13.70 19.00
CA LEU A 350 3.99 13.31 18.75
C LEU A 350 3.41 12.56 19.94
N VAL A 351 4.08 11.49 20.41
CA VAL A 351 3.61 10.68 21.53
C VAL A 351 3.49 11.51 22.81
N MET A 352 4.42 12.45 23.05
CA MET A 352 4.32 13.41 24.17
C MET A 352 3.08 14.29 24.08
N LEU A 353 2.76 14.86 22.91
CA LEU A 353 1.54 15.66 22.73
C LEU A 353 0.27 14.80 22.89
N LEU A 354 0.26 13.59 22.33
CA LEU A 354 -0.86 12.66 22.47
C LEU A 354 -1.10 12.30 23.95
N ALA A 355 -0.06 11.91 24.68
CA ALA A 355 -0.14 11.57 26.10
C ALA A 355 -0.55 12.75 27.01
N LYS A 356 -0.50 14.00 26.54
CA LYS A 356 -0.90 15.20 27.31
C LYS A 356 -2.21 15.84 26.87
N LEU A 357 -2.59 15.71 25.59
CA LEU A 357 -3.70 16.46 25.00
C LEU A 357 -4.80 15.58 24.40
N PHE A 358 -4.53 14.30 24.09
CA PHE A 358 -5.52 13.43 23.47
C PHE A 358 -6.73 13.21 24.40
N PRO A 359 -7.98 13.43 23.96
CA PRO A 359 -9.16 13.33 24.84
C PRO A 359 -9.67 11.88 25.04
N GLY A 360 -8.74 10.93 25.01
CA GLY A 360 -8.97 9.48 24.87
C GLY A 360 -9.69 8.80 26.03
N GLN A 361 -10.04 7.53 25.83
CA GLN A 361 -10.50 6.66 26.92
C GLN A 361 -9.34 6.30 27.87
N PRO A 362 -9.61 5.95 29.15
CA PRO A 362 -8.55 5.64 30.12
C PRO A 362 -7.55 4.57 29.68
N SER A 363 -8.01 3.57 28.91
CA SER A 363 -7.16 2.50 28.35
C SER A 363 -6.19 2.99 27.29
N VAL A 364 -6.65 3.87 26.40
CA VAL A 364 -5.84 4.49 25.35
C VAL A 364 -4.87 5.51 25.95
N MET A 365 -5.32 6.31 26.92
CA MET A 365 -4.43 7.24 27.63
C MET A 365 -3.32 6.50 28.39
N LYS A 366 -3.65 5.41 29.10
CA LYS A 366 -2.65 4.57 29.77
C LYS A 366 -1.63 3.99 28.80
N LEU A 367 -2.05 3.58 27.60
CA LEU A 367 -1.12 3.15 26.53
C LEU A 367 -0.22 4.31 26.09
N LEU A 368 -0.78 5.48 25.77
CA LEU A 368 -0.02 6.64 25.31
C LEU A 368 1.00 7.12 26.37
N GLU A 369 0.60 7.16 27.64
CA GLU A 369 1.48 7.47 28.76
C GLU A 369 2.60 6.43 28.94
N THR A 370 2.27 5.13 28.84
CA THR A 370 3.27 4.05 28.94
C THR A 370 4.27 4.13 27.77
N LEU A 371 3.80 4.37 26.55
CA LEU A 371 4.65 4.56 25.37
C LEU A 371 5.51 5.82 25.51
N HIS A 372 4.97 6.92 26.03
CA HIS A 372 5.72 8.15 26.31
C HIS A 372 6.85 7.92 27.33
N VAL A 373 6.55 7.28 28.47
CA VAL A 373 7.53 6.96 29.50
C VAL A 373 8.60 6.01 28.95
N TRP A 374 8.21 4.98 28.19
CA TRP A 374 9.13 4.04 27.55
C TRP A 374 10.10 4.77 26.59
N LEU A 375 9.60 5.64 25.72
CA LEU A 375 10.40 6.44 24.78
C LEU A 375 11.36 7.45 25.45
N LEU A 376 11.05 7.91 26.67
CA LEU A 376 11.94 8.75 27.48
C LEU A 376 12.95 7.93 28.27
N SER A 377 12.58 6.73 28.73
CA SER A 377 13.44 5.86 29.55
C SER A 377 14.60 5.23 28.77
N LEU A 378 14.49 5.16 27.44
CA LEU A 378 15.48 4.55 26.56
C LEU A 378 16.49 5.60 26.03
N PRO A 379 17.79 5.52 26.40
CA PRO A 379 18.87 6.31 25.81
C PRO A 379 19.30 5.70 24.46
N LEU A 380 18.34 5.36 23.61
CA LEU A 380 18.56 4.77 22.30
C LEU A 380 18.34 5.83 21.22
N ASP A 381 19.36 6.04 20.39
CA ASP A 381 19.30 6.90 19.20
C ASP A 381 18.54 6.26 18.03
N LYS A 382 18.27 4.95 18.13
CA LYS A 382 17.62 4.10 17.12
C LYS A 382 16.62 3.16 17.80
N ILE A 383 15.37 3.12 17.32
CA ILE A 383 14.31 2.23 17.85
C ILE A 383 13.69 1.42 16.70
N PRO A 384 13.82 0.09 16.67
CA PRO A 384 13.14 -0.75 15.68
C PRO A 384 11.61 -0.62 15.79
N TYR A 385 10.90 -0.52 14.67
CA TYR A 385 9.43 -0.39 14.66
C TYR A 385 8.73 -1.51 15.45
N ASN A 386 9.23 -2.75 15.32
CA ASN A 386 8.66 -3.90 16.03
C ASN A 386 8.67 -3.72 17.56
N ALA A 387 9.62 -2.98 18.14
CA ALA A 387 9.65 -2.71 19.58
C ALA A 387 8.53 -1.74 20.02
N VAL A 388 8.15 -0.81 19.14
CA VAL A 388 6.97 0.05 19.33
C VAL A 388 5.69 -0.79 19.22
N LEU A 389 5.61 -1.65 18.20
CA LEU A 389 4.48 -2.54 17.96
C LEU A 389 4.25 -3.53 19.12
N ASP A 390 5.32 -4.09 19.71
CA ASP A 390 5.24 -4.99 20.87
C ASP A 390 4.56 -4.35 22.09
N LEU A 391 4.70 -3.02 22.25
CA LEU A 391 4.02 -2.26 23.31
C LEU A 391 2.58 -1.89 22.92
N LEU A 392 2.33 -1.51 21.67
CA LEU A 392 0.98 -1.21 21.14
C LEU A 392 0.06 -2.43 21.18
N ASP A 393 0.59 -3.60 20.81
CA ASP A 393 -0.09 -4.90 20.87
C ASP A 393 -0.13 -5.47 22.29
N ASN A 394 0.44 -4.76 23.27
CA ASN A 394 0.48 -5.13 24.67
C ASN A 394 0.98 -6.57 24.88
N LYS A 395 2.09 -6.95 24.22
CA LYS A 395 2.65 -8.32 24.32
C LYS A 395 3.07 -8.68 25.74
N MET A 396 3.37 -7.67 26.57
CA MET A 396 3.63 -7.80 28.01
C MET A 396 2.37 -8.04 28.87
N ARG A 397 1.16 -7.99 28.30
CA ARG A 397 -0.14 -8.22 28.96
C ARG A 397 -0.41 -7.32 30.17
N ILE A 398 -0.07 -6.05 30.06
CA ILE A 398 -0.35 -5.02 31.08
C ILE A 398 -1.86 -4.74 31.09
N SER A 399 -2.52 -4.94 32.23
CA SER A 399 -3.98 -4.77 32.35
C SER A 399 -4.44 -3.35 32.02
N GLY A 400 -5.50 -3.24 31.23
CA GLY A 400 -6.12 -1.95 30.85
C GLY A 400 -5.31 -1.12 29.86
N LEU A 401 -4.41 -1.74 29.09
CA LEU A 401 -3.58 -1.08 28.08
C LEU A 401 -4.03 -1.59 26.70
N PHE A 402 -4.78 -0.76 25.97
CA PHE A 402 -5.51 -1.16 24.76
C PHE A 402 -5.65 0.01 23.77
N LEU A 403 -5.51 -0.31 22.48
CA LEU A 403 -5.94 0.46 21.33
C LEU A 403 -6.75 -0.48 20.44
N THR A 404 -7.75 0.04 19.72
CA THR A 404 -8.57 -0.79 18.82
C THR A 404 -7.70 -1.63 17.88
N SER A 405 -8.05 -2.90 17.72
CA SER A 405 -7.34 -3.83 16.84
C SER A 405 -7.70 -3.65 15.37
N ARG A 406 -8.76 -2.88 15.05
CA ARG A 406 -9.23 -2.62 13.69
C ARG A 406 -9.68 -1.16 13.54
N VAL A 407 -9.57 -0.64 12.32
CA VAL A 407 -10.07 0.69 11.94
C VAL A 407 -11.59 0.68 11.83
N GLN A 408 -12.26 1.63 12.49
CA GLN A 408 -13.71 1.83 12.42
C GLN A 408 -14.05 3.33 12.29
N TRP A 409 -14.37 3.77 11.08
CA TRP A 409 -14.81 5.14 10.83
C TRP A 409 -16.29 5.33 11.13
N VAL A 410 -16.64 6.46 11.74
CA VAL A 410 -18.02 6.91 11.94
C VAL A 410 -18.20 8.25 11.25
N GLY A 411 -17.72 9.33 11.86
CA GLY A 411 -17.78 10.68 11.30
C GLY A 411 -16.81 10.92 10.14
N CYS A 412 -15.88 10.01 9.91
CA CYS A 412 -14.95 10.01 8.77
C CYS A 412 -15.24 8.94 7.71
N GLN A 413 -16.33 8.18 7.83
CA GLN A 413 -16.70 7.16 6.85
C GLN A 413 -17.00 7.79 5.48
N GLY A 414 -16.31 7.33 4.44
CA GLY A 414 -16.56 7.71 3.05
C GLY A 414 -17.84 7.09 2.49
N SER A 415 -18.35 7.67 1.39
CA SER A 415 -19.39 7.05 0.57
C SER A 415 -18.91 5.80 -0.18
N ARG A 416 -17.58 5.63 -0.28
CA ARG A 416 -16.86 4.44 -0.74
C ARG A 416 -15.67 4.17 0.19
N PRO A 417 -15.12 2.94 0.25
CA PRO A 417 -14.03 2.58 1.16
C PRO A 417 -12.74 3.42 0.97
N GLU A 418 -12.44 3.82 -0.26
CA GLU A 418 -11.27 4.61 -0.64
C GLU A 418 -11.38 6.12 -0.34
N LEU A 419 -12.53 6.58 0.17
CA LEU A 419 -12.80 8.00 0.39
C LEU A 419 -12.77 8.39 1.87
N ARG A 420 -12.27 9.60 2.14
CA ARG A 420 -12.20 10.25 3.47
C ARG A 420 -11.29 9.53 4.47
N GLY A 421 -11.81 8.49 5.15
CA GLY A 421 -11.11 7.60 6.09
C GLY A 421 -10.03 8.26 6.93
N TYR A 422 -8.81 7.72 6.84
CA TYR A 422 -7.65 8.14 7.63
C TYR A 422 -7.34 9.64 7.50
N ALA A 423 -7.29 10.18 6.28
CA ALA A 423 -7.00 11.60 6.07
C ALA A 423 -8.00 12.52 6.79
N CYS A 424 -9.29 12.13 6.85
CA CYS A 424 -10.30 12.85 7.65
C CYS A 424 -10.01 12.76 9.16
N SER A 425 -9.68 11.57 9.68
CA SER A 425 -9.36 11.39 11.10
C SER A 425 -8.11 12.16 11.53
N PHE A 426 -7.09 12.21 10.66
CA PHE A 426 -5.84 12.93 10.88
C PHE A 426 -6.07 14.44 11.06
N TRP A 427 -6.88 15.06 10.17
CA TRP A 427 -7.29 16.45 10.36
C TRP A 427 -8.06 16.65 11.67
N LYS A 428 -9.07 15.80 11.96
CA LYS A 428 -9.85 15.91 13.22
C LYS A 428 -8.97 15.78 14.46
N LEU A 429 -7.98 14.90 14.44
CA LEU A 429 -7.02 14.71 15.52
C LEU A 429 -6.21 15.98 15.78
N PHE A 430 -5.58 16.57 14.77
CA PHE A 430 -4.77 17.77 14.99
C PHE A 430 -5.59 19.02 15.32
N HIS A 431 -6.81 19.15 14.78
CA HIS A 431 -7.77 20.16 15.26
C HIS A 431 -8.11 19.97 16.74
N ALA A 432 -8.40 18.74 17.18
CA ALA A 432 -8.62 18.44 18.60
C ALA A 432 -7.38 18.72 19.46
N LEU A 433 -6.16 18.38 19.01
CA LEU A 433 -4.93 18.66 19.76
C LEU A 433 -4.65 20.16 19.92
N THR A 434 -4.87 20.98 18.87
CA THR A 434 -4.73 22.45 18.97
C THR A 434 -5.76 23.04 19.94
N VAL A 435 -7.02 22.62 19.86
CA VAL A 435 -8.09 23.07 20.77
C VAL A 435 -7.81 22.64 22.21
N GLN A 436 -7.37 21.40 22.43
CA GLN A 436 -7.02 20.90 23.77
C GLN A 436 -5.83 21.67 24.37
N ALA A 437 -4.82 22.01 23.56
CA ALA A 437 -3.71 22.87 24.01
C ALA A 437 -4.20 24.27 24.40
N ALA A 438 -5.09 24.87 23.62
CA ALA A 438 -5.65 26.20 23.88
C ALA A 438 -6.61 26.26 25.08
N VAL A 439 -7.39 25.21 25.33
CA VAL A 439 -8.35 25.12 26.44
C VAL A 439 -7.70 24.62 27.74
N GLN A 440 -6.63 23.83 27.65
CA GLN A 440 -5.93 23.25 28.81
C GLN A 440 -4.40 23.45 28.75
N PRO A 441 -3.90 24.71 28.65
CA PRO A 441 -2.47 24.99 28.50
C PRO A 441 -1.61 24.44 29.65
N GLN A 442 -2.21 24.23 30.84
CA GLN A 442 -1.55 23.62 32.00
C GLN A 442 -1.02 22.20 31.73
N ALA A 443 -1.63 21.45 30.78
CA ALA A 443 -1.20 20.09 30.44
C ALA A 443 0.23 20.03 29.87
N LEU A 444 0.73 21.14 29.31
CA LEU A 444 2.05 21.24 28.68
C LEU A 444 3.14 21.83 29.60
N LEU A 445 2.80 22.26 30.83
CA LEU A 445 3.72 23.02 31.70
C LEU A 445 5.04 22.29 32.02
N ASN A 446 5.03 20.96 32.08
CA ASN A 446 6.19 20.12 32.40
C ASN A 446 6.71 19.38 31.15
N THR A 447 6.61 20.01 29.97
CA THR A 447 7.02 19.45 28.68
C THR A 447 7.91 20.43 27.92
N GLY A 448 8.56 19.95 26.84
CA GLY A 448 9.28 20.82 25.91
C GLY A 448 8.40 21.83 25.14
N PHE A 449 7.07 21.76 25.29
CA PHE A 449 6.09 22.64 24.65
C PHE A 449 5.49 23.68 25.61
N LYS A 450 6.07 23.88 26.80
CA LYS A 450 5.61 24.89 27.76
C LYS A 450 5.61 26.28 27.13
N GLY A 451 4.42 26.83 26.89
CA GLY A 451 4.26 28.17 26.31
C GLY A 451 4.66 28.27 24.83
N ASP A 452 4.80 27.14 24.13
CA ASP A 452 5.06 27.10 22.69
C ASP A 452 3.73 27.07 21.91
N PRO A 453 3.29 28.19 21.31
CA PRO A 453 2.04 28.22 20.52
C PRO A 453 2.16 27.43 19.22
N GLN A 454 3.37 27.17 18.72
CA GLN A 454 3.61 26.47 17.47
C GLN A 454 3.80 24.95 17.65
N GLY A 455 4.03 24.47 18.88
CA GLY A 455 4.48 23.11 19.16
C GLY A 455 3.64 21.99 18.54
N VAL A 456 2.31 22.11 18.60
CA VAL A 456 1.37 21.17 17.97
C VAL A 456 1.49 21.22 16.44
N LEU A 457 1.52 22.42 15.86
CA LEU A 457 1.60 22.63 14.41
C LEU A 457 2.94 22.21 13.82
N ARG A 458 4.06 22.46 14.53
CA ARG A 458 5.39 22.00 14.15
C ARG A 458 5.51 20.49 14.22
N THR A 459 4.92 19.87 15.25
CA THR A 459 4.88 18.41 15.35
C THR A 459 4.00 17.79 14.26
N MET A 460 2.89 18.43 13.89
CA MET A 460 2.09 18.06 12.72
C MET A 460 2.89 18.19 11.43
N GLN A 461 3.52 19.34 11.17
CA GLN A 461 4.37 19.59 10.00
C GLN A 461 5.46 18.53 9.88
N LYS A 462 6.14 18.21 10.98
CA LYS A 462 7.21 17.21 11.01
C LYS A 462 6.68 15.80 10.79
N TYR A 463 5.59 15.41 11.45
CA TYR A 463 4.96 14.11 11.19
C TYR A 463 4.51 13.96 9.73
N VAL A 464 3.96 15.03 9.16
CA VAL A 464 3.54 15.06 7.76
C VAL A 464 4.73 14.96 6.79
N GLN A 465 5.88 15.55 7.12
CA GLN A 465 7.12 15.39 6.34
C GLN A 465 7.71 13.98 6.47
N ASP A 466 7.79 13.46 7.69
CA ASP A 466 8.59 12.29 8.03
C ASP A 466 7.83 10.96 7.80
N PHE A 467 6.51 10.93 8.01
CA PHE A 467 5.73 9.67 8.07
C PHE A 467 4.51 9.60 7.15
N PHE A 468 3.91 10.72 6.75
CA PHE A 468 2.59 10.70 6.09
C PHE A 468 2.68 10.28 4.61
N GLY A 469 2.21 9.07 4.30
CA GLY A 469 2.47 8.41 3.01
C GLY A 469 2.04 9.17 1.76
N CYS A 470 1.07 10.09 1.82
CA CYS A 470 0.77 10.97 0.68
C CYS A 470 1.81 12.09 0.51
N ARG A 471 2.91 11.80 -0.19
CA ARG A 471 4.02 12.77 -0.40
C ARG A 471 3.57 14.09 -1.03
N ALA A 472 2.65 14.07 -1.99
CA ALA A 472 2.10 15.28 -2.59
C ALA A 472 1.24 16.09 -1.59
N CYS A 473 0.52 15.42 -0.68
CA CYS A 473 -0.19 16.10 0.41
C CYS A 473 0.79 16.74 1.38
N ALA A 474 1.89 16.04 1.69
CA ALA A 474 2.92 16.49 2.62
C ALA A 474 3.69 17.71 2.11
N GLN A 475 4.09 17.72 0.84
CA GLN A 475 4.75 18.86 0.19
C GLN A 475 3.88 20.13 0.28
N HIS A 476 2.61 20.02 -0.12
CA HIS A 476 1.67 21.13 -0.02
C HIS A 476 1.43 21.63 1.41
N PHE A 477 1.41 20.74 2.41
CA PHE A 477 1.28 21.15 3.81
C PHE A 477 2.54 21.87 4.31
N ASP A 478 3.72 21.41 3.87
CA ASP A 478 4.99 22.05 4.20
C ASP A 478 5.13 23.44 3.55
N GLU A 479 4.66 23.62 2.32
CA GLU A 479 4.60 24.92 1.63
C GLU A 479 3.76 25.92 2.43
N MET A 480 2.52 25.55 2.82
CA MET A 480 1.66 26.40 3.66
C MET A 480 2.28 26.70 5.03
N ALA A 481 3.02 25.74 5.61
CA ALA A 481 3.71 25.92 6.87
C ALA A 481 4.89 26.91 6.74
N ARG A 482 5.72 26.79 5.71
CA ARG A 482 6.82 27.72 5.41
C ARG A 482 6.34 29.13 5.11
N GLU A 483 5.18 29.27 4.48
CA GLU A 483 4.57 30.56 4.16
C GLU A 483 4.23 31.38 5.41
N SER A 484 3.73 30.74 6.48
CA SER A 484 3.00 31.48 7.52
C SER A 484 2.94 30.88 8.93
N LEU A 485 3.47 29.68 9.19
CA LEU A 485 3.38 29.07 10.54
C LEU A 485 4.17 29.90 11.58
N ASP A 486 5.27 30.53 11.18
CA ASP A 486 6.03 31.48 12.01
C ASP A 486 5.22 32.69 12.51
N SER A 487 4.09 33.01 11.88
CA SER A 487 3.19 34.09 12.31
C SER A 487 2.38 33.75 13.56
N VAL A 488 2.19 32.47 13.90
CA VAL A 488 1.41 32.01 15.05
C VAL A 488 2.10 32.41 16.36
N LYS A 489 1.43 33.24 17.18
CA LYS A 489 1.97 33.78 18.46
C LYS A 489 1.22 33.32 19.71
N THR A 490 -0.03 32.86 19.57
CA THR A 490 -0.84 32.34 20.67
C THR A 490 -1.40 30.95 20.33
N LEU A 491 -1.88 30.23 21.36
CA LEU A 491 -2.53 28.93 21.16
C LEU A 491 -3.87 29.07 20.40
N ASP A 492 -4.52 30.22 20.51
CA ASP A 492 -5.74 30.53 19.76
C ASP A 492 -5.44 30.86 18.28
N ASP A 493 -4.32 31.53 18.00
CA ASP A 493 -3.81 31.66 16.63
C ASP A 493 -3.50 30.30 16.01
N ALA A 494 -3.01 29.33 16.81
CA ALA A 494 -2.69 27.99 16.30
C ALA A 494 -3.94 27.22 15.86
N VAL A 495 -5.04 27.34 16.61
CA VAL A 495 -6.37 26.80 16.25
C VAL A 495 -6.88 27.45 14.97
N LEU A 496 -6.81 28.79 14.88
CA LEU A 496 -7.26 29.53 13.69
C LEU A 496 -6.39 29.27 12.46
N TRP A 497 -5.07 29.19 12.61
CA TRP A 497 -4.14 28.94 11.50
C TRP A 497 -4.40 27.56 10.87
N LEU A 498 -4.59 26.52 11.69
CA LEU A 498 -4.86 25.18 11.19
C LEU A 498 -6.21 25.11 10.48
N TRP A 499 -7.22 25.81 11.01
CA TRP A 499 -8.53 25.94 10.37
C TRP A 499 -8.44 26.66 9.02
N GLU A 500 -7.71 27.78 8.95
CA GLU A 500 -7.55 28.58 7.73
C GLU A 500 -6.82 27.79 6.64
N LYS A 501 -5.71 27.11 6.97
CA LYS A 501 -5.00 26.25 6.01
C LYS A 501 -5.78 25.00 5.61
N HIS A 502 -6.61 24.43 6.50
CA HIS A 502 -7.53 23.35 6.12
C HIS A 502 -8.58 23.85 5.10
N ASN A 503 -9.06 25.09 5.24
CA ASN A 503 -9.95 25.72 4.26
C ASN A 503 -9.28 26.06 2.92
N VAL A 504 -7.99 26.41 2.90
CA VAL A 504 -7.19 26.50 1.66
C VAL A 504 -7.13 25.14 0.95
N VAL A 505 -6.91 24.05 1.70
CA VAL A 505 -6.93 22.69 1.15
C VAL A 505 -8.33 22.31 0.64
N ASN A 506 -9.41 22.68 1.34
CA ASN A 506 -10.77 22.47 0.87
C ASN A 506 -11.04 23.21 -0.44
N ALA A 507 -10.64 24.49 -0.55
CA ALA A 507 -10.81 25.26 -1.79
C ALA A 507 -10.09 24.63 -2.98
N ARG A 508 -8.87 24.12 -2.78
CA ARG A 508 -8.09 23.46 -3.84
C ARG A 508 -8.66 22.10 -4.25
N LEU A 509 -9.22 21.34 -3.31
CA LEU A 509 -9.74 19.99 -3.56
C LEU A 509 -11.23 19.96 -3.96
N ALA A 510 -11.89 21.11 -4.07
CA ALA A 510 -13.28 21.19 -4.54
C ALA A 510 -13.38 20.77 -6.01
N GLY A 511 -14.19 19.75 -6.32
CA GLY A 511 -14.28 19.16 -7.66
C GLY A 511 -13.11 18.26 -8.06
N ASP A 512 -12.14 17.99 -7.17
CA ASP A 512 -11.05 17.05 -7.44
C ASP A 512 -11.54 15.59 -7.45
N LEU A 513 -10.85 14.69 -8.16
CA LEU A 513 -11.21 13.28 -8.23
C LEU A 513 -11.13 12.54 -6.88
N SER A 514 -10.43 13.08 -5.89
CA SER A 514 -10.40 12.58 -4.51
C SER A 514 -11.50 13.16 -3.61
N GLU A 515 -12.35 14.05 -4.14
CA GLU A 515 -13.55 14.54 -3.47
C GLU A 515 -14.59 13.42 -3.35
N ASP A 516 -15.21 13.30 -2.18
CA ASP A 516 -16.33 12.39 -1.98
C ASP A 516 -17.63 13.07 -2.42
N PRO A 517 -18.38 12.55 -3.40
CA PRO A 517 -19.60 13.20 -3.88
C PRO A 517 -20.69 13.40 -2.83
N LYS A 518 -20.65 12.68 -1.69
CA LYS A 518 -21.57 12.88 -0.56
C LYS A 518 -21.05 13.85 0.51
N PHE A 519 -19.78 14.27 0.40
CA PHE A 519 -19.09 15.18 1.31
C PHE A 519 -18.20 16.17 0.51
N PRO A 520 -18.81 17.04 -0.32
CA PRO A 520 -18.08 18.03 -1.10
C PRO A 520 -17.25 18.95 -0.21
N LYS A 521 -16.11 19.41 -0.73
CA LYS A 521 -15.23 20.37 -0.09
C LYS A 521 -15.88 21.74 -0.14
N VAL A 522 -16.17 22.27 1.04
CA VAL A 522 -16.72 23.61 1.23
C VAL A 522 -15.81 24.41 2.15
N GLN A 523 -15.94 25.73 2.10
CA GLN A 523 -15.45 26.58 3.17
C GLN A 523 -16.23 26.25 4.45
N TRP A 524 -15.51 25.83 5.50
CA TRP A 524 -16.09 25.24 6.71
C TRP A 524 -15.70 26.06 7.96
N PRO A 525 -16.56 26.25 8.98
CA PRO A 525 -17.95 25.81 9.04
C PRO A 525 -18.81 26.44 7.95
N THR A 526 -19.88 25.76 7.60
CA THR A 526 -20.85 26.17 6.59
C THR A 526 -21.99 26.93 7.30
N PRO A 527 -22.72 27.87 6.64
CA PRO A 527 -23.63 28.78 7.34
C PRO A 527 -24.79 28.10 8.10
N ASP A 528 -25.15 26.87 7.73
CA ASP A 528 -26.11 26.01 8.44
C ASP A 528 -25.56 25.46 9.78
N ILE A 529 -24.24 25.31 9.91
CA ILE A 529 -23.56 24.79 11.10
C ILE A 529 -23.13 25.92 12.04
N CYS A 530 -22.67 27.06 11.50
CA CYS A 530 -22.32 28.24 12.29
C CYS A 530 -22.74 29.55 11.58
N PRO A 531 -24.02 29.97 11.69
CA PRO A 531 -24.48 31.23 11.10
C PRO A 531 -23.66 32.44 11.58
N ALA A 532 -23.33 32.47 12.88
CA ALA A 532 -22.56 33.55 13.50
C ALA A 532 -21.09 33.63 13.06
N CYS A 533 -20.56 32.59 12.39
CA CYS A 533 -19.19 32.61 11.87
C CYS A 533 -19.04 33.46 10.59
N HIS A 534 -20.14 33.89 9.97
CA HIS A 534 -20.15 34.57 8.67
C HIS A 534 -20.68 36.00 8.76
N LEU A 535 -19.88 36.94 8.26
CA LEU A 535 -20.22 38.36 8.17
C LEU A 535 -20.86 38.67 6.80
N GLY A 536 -22.20 38.62 6.75
CA GLY A 536 -23.01 39.14 5.64
C GLY A 536 -23.78 38.10 4.81
N THR A 537 -24.91 38.54 4.24
CA THR A 537 -25.92 37.68 3.59
C THR A 537 -25.77 37.49 2.07
N HIS A 538 -24.77 38.09 1.41
CA HIS A 538 -24.66 38.06 -0.05
C HIS A 538 -23.24 37.80 -0.58
N GLY A 539 -22.99 36.54 -0.96
CA GLY A 539 -22.05 36.17 -2.05
C GLY A 539 -20.54 36.15 -1.73
N ARG A 540 -20.06 36.81 -0.68
CA ARG A 540 -18.68 36.65 -0.18
C ARG A 540 -18.68 36.58 1.34
N SER A 541 -18.57 35.38 1.89
CA SER A 541 -18.49 35.16 3.34
C SER A 541 -17.16 35.69 3.89
N ALA A 542 -17.16 36.92 4.39
CA ALA A 542 -16.14 37.35 5.33
C ALA A 542 -16.32 36.57 6.64
N TRP A 543 -15.22 36.21 7.30
CA TRP A 543 -15.25 35.39 8.50
C TRP A 543 -15.22 36.25 9.77
N ASP A 544 -16.11 35.97 10.71
CA ASP A 544 -15.94 36.41 12.09
C ASP A 544 -14.97 35.44 12.78
N LYS A 545 -13.69 35.80 12.86
CA LYS A 545 -12.65 34.94 13.48
C LYS A 545 -12.89 34.70 14.98
N VAL A 546 -13.62 35.57 15.69
CA VAL A 546 -13.95 35.37 17.12
C VAL A 546 -15.00 34.29 17.25
N GLN A 547 -16.08 34.36 16.47
CA GLN A 547 -17.13 33.35 16.46
C GLN A 547 -16.65 32.01 15.89
N VAL A 548 -15.78 32.01 14.87
CA VAL A 548 -15.08 30.82 14.38
C VAL A 548 -14.25 30.17 15.48
N LEU A 549 -13.44 30.93 16.24
CA LEU A 549 -12.62 30.38 17.33
C LEU A 549 -13.48 29.75 18.44
N GLN A 550 -14.57 30.40 18.84
CA GLN A 550 -15.52 29.83 19.80
C GLN A 550 -16.14 28.53 19.29
N PHE A 551 -16.59 28.52 18.02
CA PHE A 551 -17.15 27.35 17.36
C PHE A 551 -16.14 26.19 17.30
N LEU A 552 -14.88 26.46 16.93
CA LEU A 552 -13.81 25.45 16.87
C LEU A 552 -13.54 24.84 18.26
N LYS A 553 -13.41 25.69 19.30
CA LYS A 553 -13.23 25.25 20.69
C LYS A 553 -14.39 24.39 21.19
N HIS A 554 -15.62 24.69 20.77
CA HIS A 554 -16.78 23.85 21.07
C HIS A 554 -16.79 22.54 20.27
N HIS A 555 -16.64 22.61 18.94
CA HIS A 555 -16.79 21.47 18.03
C HIS A 555 -15.74 20.37 18.26
N TYR A 556 -14.48 20.77 18.50
CA TYR A 556 -13.36 19.85 18.75
C TYR A 556 -13.06 19.63 20.25
N GLY A 557 -13.78 20.31 21.14
CA GLY A 557 -13.63 20.15 22.59
C GLY A 557 -14.26 18.85 23.12
N VAL A 558 -13.81 18.40 24.30
CA VAL A 558 -14.29 17.15 24.95
C VAL A 558 -15.82 17.11 25.14
N GLY A 559 -16.47 18.27 25.28
CA GLY A 559 -17.93 18.35 25.44
C GLY A 559 -18.75 17.96 24.20
N ASN A 560 -18.15 17.94 23.01
CA ASN A 560 -18.81 17.52 21.75
C ASN A 560 -18.36 16.14 21.27
N LEU A 561 -17.60 15.41 22.10
CA LEU A 561 -16.98 14.13 21.78
C LEU A 561 -17.91 12.96 22.14
N VAL A 562 -18.44 12.30 21.12
CA VAL A 562 -19.26 11.10 21.25
C VAL A 562 -18.35 9.88 21.48
N ARG A 563 -18.51 9.26 22.65
CA ARG A 563 -18.00 7.92 22.95
C ARG A 563 -19.15 6.93 22.68
N MET A 564 -18.92 5.91 21.86
CA MET A 564 -19.86 4.79 21.74
C MET A 564 -19.48 3.73 22.77
N ASP A 565 -20.43 3.31 23.60
CA ASP A 565 -20.19 2.29 24.61
C ASP A 565 -20.02 0.92 23.94
N THR A 566 -18.77 0.48 23.79
CA THR A 566 -18.38 -0.85 23.29
C THR A 566 -18.58 -1.95 24.36
N GLN A 567 -19.67 -1.88 25.11
CA GLN A 567 -19.97 -2.79 26.22
C GLN A 567 -20.53 -4.16 25.77
N GLY A 568 -20.65 -4.39 24.46
CA GLY A 568 -21.00 -5.67 23.84
C GLY A 568 -19.87 -6.38 23.09
N GLN A 569 -18.66 -5.82 23.06
CA GLN A 569 -17.55 -6.32 22.21
C GLN A 569 -16.37 -6.92 22.99
N SER A 570 -16.22 -6.65 24.29
CA SER A 570 -15.21 -7.32 25.13
C SER A 570 -15.40 -8.85 25.14
N ASP A 571 -16.65 -9.30 25.18
CA ASP A 571 -17.01 -10.71 25.33
C ASP A 571 -17.05 -11.47 23.99
N SER A 572 -17.14 -10.77 22.86
CA SER A 572 -16.99 -11.36 21.51
C SER A 572 -15.51 -11.58 21.19
N ASP A 573 -14.67 -10.59 21.48
CA ASP A 573 -13.29 -10.60 21.03
C ASP A 573 -12.42 -11.53 21.90
N GLU A 574 -12.74 -11.68 23.19
CA GLU A 574 -12.20 -12.76 24.03
C GLU A 574 -12.64 -14.16 23.55
N LYS A 575 -13.79 -14.29 22.86
CA LYS A 575 -14.25 -15.56 22.28
C LYS A 575 -13.58 -15.85 20.93
N GLU A 576 -13.44 -14.87 20.03
CA GLU A 576 -12.69 -15.06 18.78
C GLU A 576 -11.23 -15.44 19.06
N LEU A 577 -10.56 -14.79 20.02
CA LEU A 577 -9.17 -15.10 20.38
C LEU A 577 -8.99 -16.50 21.01
N LYS A 578 -10.05 -17.09 21.56
CA LYS A 578 -10.08 -18.47 22.07
C LYS A 578 -10.43 -19.48 20.97
N ASP A 579 -11.33 -19.14 20.05
CA ASP A 579 -11.72 -20.02 18.95
C ASP A 579 -10.61 -20.15 17.89
N ASP A 580 -9.91 -19.06 17.57
CA ASP A 580 -8.78 -19.07 16.62
C ASP A 580 -7.61 -19.91 17.17
N ARG A 581 -7.33 -19.83 18.48
CA ARG A 581 -6.41 -20.76 19.17
C ARG A 581 -6.89 -22.21 19.11
N GLY A 582 -8.18 -22.46 19.32
CA GLY A 582 -8.77 -23.80 19.21
C GLY A 582 -8.62 -24.40 17.80
N ARG A 583 -8.71 -23.55 16.77
CA ARG A 583 -8.51 -23.91 15.37
C ARG A 583 -7.04 -24.23 15.09
N HIS A 584 -6.13 -23.37 15.51
CA HIS A 584 -4.69 -23.52 15.29
C HIS A 584 -4.08 -24.74 16.01
N LEU A 585 -4.61 -25.09 17.20
CA LEU A 585 -4.26 -26.32 17.91
C LEU A 585 -4.80 -27.58 17.22
N ARG A 586 -6.06 -27.56 16.77
CA ARG A 586 -6.66 -28.68 16.02
C ARG A 586 -5.97 -28.94 14.67
N GLU A 587 -5.41 -27.91 14.05
CA GLU A 587 -4.67 -28.04 12.80
C GLU A 587 -3.28 -28.63 13.02
N GLN A 588 -2.59 -28.26 14.11
CA GLN A 588 -1.36 -28.92 14.55
C GLN A 588 -1.59 -30.38 14.99
N GLU A 589 -2.68 -30.68 15.71
CA GLU A 589 -3.03 -32.07 16.07
C GLU A 589 -3.36 -32.92 14.84
N ARG A 590 -4.06 -32.36 13.84
CA ARG A 590 -4.32 -33.05 12.57
C ARG A 590 -3.04 -33.37 11.81
N GLN A 591 -2.11 -32.41 11.71
CA GLN A 591 -0.80 -32.65 11.10
C GLN A 591 0.02 -33.70 11.87
N ARG A 592 -0.07 -33.72 13.22
CA ARG A 592 0.61 -34.72 14.05
C ARG A 592 -0.04 -36.12 14.01
N SER A 593 -1.28 -36.23 13.56
CA SER A 593 -2.03 -37.48 13.45
C SER A 593 -1.87 -38.22 12.11
N GLN A 594 -1.07 -37.70 11.17
CA GLN A 594 -0.86 -38.31 9.85
C GLN A 594 0.46 -39.07 9.66
N ASP A 595 1.39 -39.03 10.61
CA ASP A 595 2.56 -39.92 10.63
C ASP A 595 2.20 -41.26 11.29
N LYS A 596 1.91 -42.27 10.46
CA LYS A 596 1.75 -43.66 10.91
C LYS A 596 3.11 -44.29 11.21
N ILE A 597 3.26 -44.78 12.44
CA ILE A 597 4.37 -45.62 12.90
C ILE A 597 4.37 -46.96 12.12
N PRO A 598 5.51 -47.40 11.56
CA PRO A 598 5.69 -48.77 11.06
C PRO A 598 6.14 -49.75 12.16
N ASP A 599 5.77 -51.03 12.02
CA ASP A 599 6.03 -52.10 12.99
C ASP A 599 7.52 -52.35 13.33
N PRO A 600 7.88 -52.62 14.61
CA PRO A 600 9.24 -52.81 15.06
C PRO A 600 9.75 -54.26 14.88
N GLU A 601 9.64 -54.86 13.69
CA GLU A 601 10.12 -56.24 13.46
C GLU A 601 10.94 -56.46 12.16
N LYS A 602 11.37 -55.39 11.47
CA LYS A 602 12.19 -55.49 10.25
C LYS A 602 13.47 -54.63 10.23
N LEU A 603 14.14 -54.47 11.38
CA LEU A 603 15.40 -53.72 11.48
C LEU A 603 16.61 -54.51 12.03
N LEU A 604 16.60 -55.84 11.90
CA LEU A 604 17.68 -56.71 12.42
C LEU A 604 18.52 -57.43 11.35
N ASP A 605 18.12 -57.46 10.06
CA ASP A 605 18.83 -58.23 9.01
C ASP A 605 19.72 -57.39 8.05
N SER A 606 19.68 -56.06 8.14
CA SER A 606 20.51 -55.18 7.30
C SER A 606 21.85 -54.78 7.94
N ARG A 607 21.97 -54.83 9.28
CA ARG A 607 23.18 -54.43 10.01
C ARG A 607 24.26 -55.53 10.10
N SER A 608 23.89 -56.79 9.82
CA SER A 608 24.78 -57.95 9.85
C SER A 608 25.71 -58.05 8.62
N ARG A 609 25.30 -57.50 7.46
CA ARG A 609 26.04 -57.64 6.19
C ARG A 609 27.08 -56.54 5.90
N ALA A 610 27.12 -55.47 6.69
CA ALA A 610 28.09 -54.38 6.52
C ALA A 610 29.36 -54.51 7.38
N LEU A 611 29.35 -55.35 8.43
CA LEU A 611 30.42 -55.43 9.43
C LEU A 611 31.50 -56.51 9.15
N GLY A 612 31.44 -57.17 7.99
CA GLY A 612 32.29 -58.34 7.67
C GLY A 612 33.40 -58.12 6.63
N LYS A 613 33.68 -56.88 6.20
CA LYS A 613 34.57 -56.59 5.05
C LYS A 613 35.62 -55.50 5.26
N LEU A 614 36.02 -55.22 6.50
CA LEU A 614 37.09 -54.26 6.82
C LEU A 614 38.12 -54.82 7.83
N MET A 615 38.73 -55.97 7.49
CA MET A 615 40.02 -56.39 8.07
C MET A 615 40.84 -57.18 7.04
N ALA A 616 41.81 -56.53 6.36
CA ALA A 616 43.11 -57.09 5.94
C ALA A 616 43.94 -56.15 5.01
N LYS A 617 45.12 -55.76 5.51
CA LYS A 617 46.43 -55.62 4.82
C LYS A 617 46.78 -54.49 3.83
N ASP A 618 47.64 -53.58 4.34
CA ASP A 618 49.05 -53.34 3.94
C ASP A 618 49.48 -52.75 2.56
N ALA A 619 49.71 -51.42 2.56
CA ALA A 619 50.99 -50.69 2.28
C ALA A 619 51.78 -50.80 0.92
N PRO A 620 52.73 -49.88 0.56
CA PRO A 620 53.01 -48.50 1.03
C PRO A 620 53.39 -47.42 -0.05
N ALA A 621 53.56 -46.16 0.41
CA ALA A 621 54.41 -45.02 -0.09
C ALA A 621 54.03 -44.28 -1.41
N ARG A 622 53.89 -42.93 -1.45
CA ARG A 622 54.90 -41.89 -1.09
C ARG A 622 54.29 -40.48 -0.81
N ASP A 623 55.08 -39.64 -0.13
CA ASP A 623 54.92 -38.21 0.28
C ASP A 623 54.50 -37.23 -0.87
N ARG A 624 53.92 -36.01 -0.71
CA ARG A 624 53.66 -35.08 0.43
C ARG A 624 52.63 -34.00 -0.01
N GLY A 625 51.78 -33.39 0.85
CA GLY A 625 51.06 -32.16 0.38
C GLY A 625 49.81 -31.55 1.05
N LYS A 626 49.56 -31.72 2.36
CA LYS A 626 48.77 -30.83 3.26
C LYS A 626 47.30 -30.36 3.01
N ASP A 627 46.55 -30.43 4.11
CA ASP A 627 45.48 -29.52 4.60
C ASP A 627 44.06 -29.57 3.99
N ALA A 628 43.25 -30.53 4.49
CA ALA A 628 41.77 -30.48 4.46
C ALA A 628 41.12 -31.31 5.59
N VAL A 629 41.00 -30.75 6.81
CA VAL A 629 40.08 -31.25 7.86
C VAL A 629 39.45 -30.06 8.58
N GLY A 630 38.18 -29.76 8.26
CA GLY A 630 37.49 -28.60 8.83
C GLY A 630 36.13 -28.29 8.20
N SER A 631 35.22 -29.27 8.08
CA SER A 631 33.87 -29.03 7.54
C SER A 631 32.78 -30.04 7.95
N LEU A 632 32.93 -30.73 9.10
CA LEU A 632 31.96 -31.73 9.59
C LEU A 632 31.50 -31.51 11.04
N LEU A 633 31.67 -30.29 11.58
CA LEU A 633 31.24 -29.92 12.95
C LEU A 633 30.42 -28.62 13.01
N GLU A 634 30.00 -28.08 11.86
CA GLU A 634 29.34 -26.75 11.77
C GLU A 634 27.87 -26.79 11.30
N GLN A 635 27.21 -27.96 11.40
CA GLN A 635 25.84 -28.15 10.90
C GLN A 635 24.77 -28.46 11.96
N GLU A 636 25.13 -28.72 13.23
CA GLU A 636 24.15 -28.94 14.32
C GLU A 636 24.03 -27.80 15.34
N THR A 637 24.83 -26.74 15.25
CA THR A 637 24.84 -25.62 16.22
C THR A 637 24.01 -24.40 15.80
N LYS A 638 23.28 -24.44 14.67
CA LYS A 638 22.50 -23.30 14.13
C LYS A 638 20.99 -23.35 14.36
N GLN A 639 20.48 -24.29 15.18
CA GLN A 639 19.03 -24.47 15.39
C GLN A 639 18.53 -24.28 16.84
N ALA A 640 19.36 -23.69 17.70
CA ALA A 640 18.94 -23.16 19.00
C ALA A 640 19.55 -21.76 19.21
N VAL A 641 18.85 -20.91 19.97
CA VAL A 641 19.18 -19.49 20.25
C VAL A 641 19.00 -18.53 19.05
N SER A 642 17.73 -18.21 18.77
CA SER A 642 17.34 -16.92 18.18
C SER A 642 16.25 -16.30 19.05
N PHE A 643 16.68 -15.72 20.18
CA PHE A 643 15.83 -14.94 21.08
C PHE A 643 16.70 -13.86 21.72
N LEU A 644 16.29 -12.59 21.58
CA LEU A 644 17.06 -11.36 21.86
C LEU A 644 18.28 -11.16 20.94
N GLY A 645 18.09 -10.36 19.89
CA GLY A 645 19.17 -9.90 19.01
C GLY A 645 19.99 -8.79 19.66
N ILE A 646 20.96 -9.15 20.51
CA ILE A 646 22.08 -8.29 20.92
C ILE A 646 23.34 -9.15 20.82
N GLY A 647 24.35 -8.68 20.07
CA GLY A 647 25.62 -9.38 19.91
C GLY A 647 26.48 -9.28 21.15
N PHE A 648 26.39 -10.26 22.04
CA PHE A 648 27.31 -10.44 23.17
C PHE A 648 28.44 -11.41 22.82
N SER A 649 29.65 -11.11 23.30
CA SER A 649 30.79 -12.00 23.11
C SER A 649 30.75 -13.16 24.12
N ASN A 650 31.37 -14.30 23.80
CA ASN A 650 31.38 -15.49 24.68
C ASN A 650 31.94 -15.22 26.11
N ILE A 651 32.72 -14.14 26.28
CA ILE A 651 33.27 -13.70 27.57
C ILE A 651 32.16 -13.09 28.46
N ASP A 652 31.21 -12.35 27.89
CA ASP A 652 30.13 -11.68 28.65
C ASP A 652 29.11 -12.68 29.20
N MET A 653 28.80 -13.73 28.43
CA MET A 653 27.89 -14.80 28.87
C MET A 653 28.42 -15.56 30.09
N SER A 654 29.73 -15.82 30.13
CA SER A 654 30.39 -16.44 31.28
C SER A 654 30.29 -15.54 32.52
N LEU A 655 30.59 -14.23 32.37
CA LEU A 655 30.51 -13.26 33.46
C LEU A 655 29.06 -13.11 33.98
N CYS A 656 28.06 -13.07 33.10
CA CYS A 656 26.66 -13.01 33.50
C CYS A 656 26.21 -14.24 34.29
N ILE A 657 26.62 -15.45 33.88
CA ILE A 657 26.33 -16.68 34.63
C ILE A 657 26.99 -16.66 36.01
N VAL A 658 28.27 -16.25 36.10
CA VAL A 658 28.99 -16.14 37.39
C VAL A 658 28.31 -15.12 38.32
N LEU A 659 27.94 -13.94 37.81
CA LEU A 659 27.23 -12.91 38.59
C LEU A 659 25.84 -13.37 39.03
N TYR A 660 25.10 -14.08 38.17
CA TYR A 660 23.77 -14.62 38.51
C TYR A 660 23.85 -15.70 39.59
N VAL A 661 24.83 -16.61 39.51
CA VAL A 661 25.08 -17.63 40.54
C VAL A 661 25.52 -16.98 41.85
N ALA A 662 26.42 -15.99 41.81
CA ALA A 662 26.86 -15.25 43.00
C ALA A 662 25.70 -14.49 43.68
N SER A 663 24.85 -13.81 42.91
CA SER A 663 23.65 -13.14 43.41
C SER A 663 22.66 -14.12 44.04
N SER A 664 22.41 -15.25 43.39
CA SER A 664 21.53 -16.32 43.89
C SER A 664 22.03 -16.90 45.21
N LEU A 665 23.34 -17.19 45.31
CA LEU A 665 23.98 -17.67 46.54
C LEU A 665 23.91 -16.63 47.66
N PHE A 666 24.09 -15.34 47.35
CA PHE A 666 23.99 -14.26 48.33
C PHE A 666 22.56 -14.13 48.89
N LEU A 667 21.52 -14.24 48.05
CA LEU A 667 20.12 -14.25 48.49
C LEU A 667 19.79 -15.46 49.35
N ILE A 668 20.31 -16.65 49.02
CA ILE A 668 20.18 -17.86 49.83
C ILE A 668 20.85 -17.68 51.21
N LEU A 669 22.06 -17.10 51.25
CA LEU A 669 22.76 -16.80 52.50
C LEU A 669 22.01 -15.77 53.36
N MET A 670 21.47 -14.71 52.77
CA MET A 670 20.59 -13.76 53.48
C MET A 670 19.34 -14.47 54.04
N TYR A 671 18.66 -15.30 53.24
CA TYR A 671 17.49 -16.05 53.70
C TYR A 671 17.82 -16.94 54.91
N PHE A 672 18.91 -17.71 54.87
CA PHE A 672 19.34 -18.52 56.01
C PHE A 672 19.77 -17.70 57.21
N PHE A 673 20.46 -16.56 57.01
CA PHE A 673 20.83 -15.63 58.07
C PHE A 673 19.59 -15.08 58.81
N PHE A 674 18.60 -14.56 58.08
CA PHE A 674 17.35 -14.08 58.67
C PHE A 674 16.54 -15.21 59.31
N ARG A 675 16.49 -16.41 58.72
CA ARG A 675 15.81 -17.58 59.30
C ARG A 675 16.46 -18.04 60.61
N MET A 676 17.79 -18.04 60.68
CA MET A 676 18.54 -18.34 61.92
C MET A 676 18.36 -17.27 62.98
N ARG A 677 18.36 -15.98 62.60
CA ARG A 677 18.13 -14.86 63.52
C ARG A 677 16.69 -14.85 64.07
N SER A 678 15.71 -15.15 63.22
CA SER A 678 14.29 -15.35 63.57
C SER A 678 14.10 -16.48 64.59
N LYS A 679 14.75 -17.65 64.38
CA LYS A 679 14.75 -18.74 65.36
C LYS A 679 15.37 -18.33 66.71
N ARG A 680 16.51 -17.61 66.71
CA ARG A 680 17.13 -17.10 67.95
C ARG A 680 16.26 -16.08 68.69
N TRP A 681 15.44 -15.30 67.99
CA TRP A 681 14.47 -14.40 68.60
C TRP A 681 13.30 -15.15 69.26
N LYS A 682 12.73 -16.17 68.61
CA LYS A 682 11.61 -16.96 69.18
C LYS A 682 11.99 -17.69 70.48
N VAL A 683 13.24 -18.12 70.63
CA VAL A 683 13.74 -18.78 71.86
C VAL A 683 13.90 -17.80 73.04
N ARG A 684 14.05 -16.49 72.81
CA ARG A 684 14.15 -15.50 73.91
C ARG A 684 12.83 -15.04 74.51
N TYR A 685 11.70 -15.24 73.82
CA TYR A 685 10.37 -14.81 74.28
C TYR A 685 9.47 -15.94 74.80
N SER A 686 10.01 -17.16 74.95
CA SER A 686 9.29 -18.32 75.52
C SER A 686 9.87 -18.75 76.88
N ARG A 687 10.02 -17.80 77.81
CA ARG A 687 10.13 -18.09 79.24
C ARG A 687 8.92 -17.46 79.94
N PRO A 688 8.09 -18.24 80.67
CA PRO A 688 7.02 -17.67 81.46
C PRO A 688 7.60 -16.96 82.69
N PRO A 689 7.05 -15.81 83.12
CA PRO A 689 7.23 -15.32 84.48
C PRO A 689 6.38 -16.17 85.44
N VAL A 690 7.00 -16.62 86.52
CA VAL A 690 6.35 -16.86 87.81
C VAL A 690 6.37 -15.55 88.58
#